data_AF-A0A1V2LXD0-F1
#
_entry.id   AF-A0A1V2LXD0-F1
#
_cell.length_a   1.000
_cell.length_b   1.000
_cell.length_c   1.000
_cell.angle_alpha   90.00
_cell.angle_beta   90.00
_cell.angle_gamma   90.00
#
_symmetry.space_group_name_H-M   'P 1'
#
loop_
_entity.id
_entity.type
_entity.pdbx_description
1 polymer ?
#
loop_
_entity_poly.entity_id
_entity_poly.type
_entity_poly.pdbx_seq_one_letter_code
_entity_poly.pdbx_strand_id
1 'polypeptide(L)'
;MKKFLTVALASMFMSSTLLATPFDDINNSAYKSSIGALYDKGIILGKDVGFDPTGTLSRQEAAILISRAFKLVDVPYRISADETLEKTFISTDTSMAMLESAVMPATTDLPKWSEAAVETIIEARIMNIDSGNFNPTSPMTRNEFVLAVGKAIYGPENSVDYIQQAIDDGLLPSDVVYNDTNITREEAAYILDNIISNENFAIVPIMVTADIHGHLVSEPKGSMELGGMSRVGTLVEQLRELDENMLLLDGGDSPYNTNLANLFEGRSTVDVMNTLEYDATVLGNHDFDFVFENLLALAEQADYKMLSANTYMKDGTYPEQLEEYYVEEVNGIKVAIVGLTDENSKDSTHYTNTQDIELRDHFDVGRDVVARADTESDVVIALAHLHSHNMQLPIEIEGVDVEVAGGNDIFGRPEYVEDTLVINPGAHSACLTQVNINVLNKEMVGYTANQFVITEVIPENEEVKQVVDKYVDEMGTMMNDVVAVATEQFKWSAPLVRTQENALANIAADSQREYFEADIALQNGDGVRAGIEQGDVTLNDVYTAFPFDNRMILIETTGQIVWEALEHGIAGYPSTAGQFLQVSGLSYKFDGSKPAGERMISVTMPDGTPIELDKTYKVVINDFMGGGGDGYDMFNVLNPNTESGLTDRSKLLLNTNDYIRDLFNNYVKEKGEITPVIEGRIEIINPQENNSKIG
;
A
#
# COMPACT_ATOMS: atom_id res chain seq x y z
N MET A 1 -9.49 28.58 19.58
CA MET A 1 -10.61 28.99 20.47
C MET A 1 -11.93 28.96 19.69
N LYS A 2 -12.57 27.78 19.61
CA LYS A 2 -14.02 27.49 19.45
C LYS A 2 -14.17 26.06 18.89
N LYS A 3 -14.20 25.09 19.81
CA LYS A 3 -14.73 23.74 19.58
C LYS A 3 -16.25 23.86 19.36
N PHE A 4 -16.79 23.24 18.31
CA PHE A 4 -18.22 22.96 18.24
C PHE A 4 -18.44 21.47 18.42
N LEU A 5 -19.25 21.21 19.44
CA LEU A 5 -19.56 19.97 20.09
C LEU A 5 -20.85 19.42 19.45
N THR A 6 -20.82 18.22 18.86
CA THR A 6 -22.04 17.44 18.63
C THR A 6 -21.93 16.16 19.43
N VAL A 7 -22.30 16.26 20.70
CA VAL A 7 -22.40 15.14 21.65
C VAL A 7 -23.68 14.36 21.34
N ALA A 8 -23.52 13.09 20.98
CA ALA A 8 -24.54 12.07 21.24
C ALA A 8 -24.31 11.53 22.66
N LEU A 9 -25.30 11.71 23.52
CA LEU A 9 -25.30 11.29 24.92
C LEU A 9 -25.21 9.75 25.03
N ALA A 10 -24.12 9.26 25.62
CA ALA A 10 -24.18 8.13 26.55
C ALA A 10 -23.58 8.62 27.88
N SER A 11 -24.44 8.69 28.88
CA SER A 11 -24.20 9.35 30.16
C SER A 11 -23.19 8.60 31.04
N MET A 12 -21.97 9.14 31.19
CA MET A 12 -21.13 8.87 32.37
C MET A 12 -21.58 9.77 33.53
N PHE A 13 -22.23 9.16 34.53
CA PHE A 13 -22.29 9.69 35.88
C PHE A 13 -21.48 8.78 36.79
N MET A 14 -20.28 9.21 37.18
CA MET A 14 -19.63 8.69 38.39
C MET A 14 -20.48 9.10 39.59
N SER A 15 -21.20 8.13 40.13
CA SER A 15 -21.83 8.19 41.44
C SER A 15 -21.53 6.86 42.11
N SER A 16 -20.96 6.90 43.32
CA SER A 16 -20.77 5.75 44.20
C SER A 16 -22.13 5.18 44.61
N THR A 17 -22.73 4.39 43.74
CA THR A 17 -23.89 3.55 43.98
C THR A 17 -23.42 2.12 43.86
N LEU A 18 -23.76 1.26 44.84
CA LEU A 18 -23.55 -0.18 44.73
C LEU A 18 -24.01 -0.62 43.34
N LEU A 19 -23.07 -1.08 42.50
CA LEU A 19 -23.36 -1.59 41.16
C LEU A 19 -24.38 -2.73 41.33
N ALA A 20 -25.58 -2.52 40.79
CA ALA A 20 -26.47 -3.63 40.54
C ALA A 20 -25.72 -4.61 39.63
N THR A 21 -25.73 -5.90 39.97
CA THR A 21 -25.14 -6.93 39.11
C THR A 21 -25.80 -6.86 37.74
N PRO A 22 -25.04 -6.82 36.63
CA PRO A 22 -25.60 -6.65 35.28
C PRO A 22 -26.51 -7.80 34.87
N PHE A 23 -26.37 -8.95 35.55
CA PHE A 23 -27.18 -10.14 35.36
C PHE A 23 -27.81 -10.59 36.68
N ASP A 24 -29.09 -10.97 36.64
CA ASP A 24 -29.80 -11.43 37.85
C ASP A 24 -29.36 -12.84 38.29
N ASP A 25 -28.81 -13.64 37.37
CA ASP A 25 -28.46 -15.05 37.54
C ASP A 25 -27.03 -15.29 38.04
N ILE A 26 -26.18 -14.27 38.12
CA ILE A 26 -24.79 -14.40 38.59
C ILE A 26 -24.64 -14.31 40.12
N ASN A 27 -25.73 -14.05 40.84
CA ASN A 27 -25.68 -13.79 42.30
C ASN A 27 -25.05 -14.92 43.13
N ASN A 28 -25.15 -16.17 42.65
CA ASN A 28 -24.58 -17.35 43.29
C ASN A 28 -23.23 -17.79 42.68
N SER A 29 -22.73 -17.10 41.65
CA SER A 29 -21.43 -17.40 41.04
C SER A 29 -20.29 -17.04 41.98
N ALA A 30 -19.28 -17.90 42.03
CA ALA A 30 -18.03 -17.62 42.75
C ALA A 30 -17.25 -16.47 42.08
N TYR A 31 -17.42 -16.28 40.77
CA TYR A 31 -16.68 -15.33 39.95
C TYR A 31 -17.54 -14.14 39.48
N LYS A 32 -18.61 -13.82 40.21
CA LYS A 32 -19.51 -12.70 39.87
C LYS A 32 -18.79 -11.36 39.68
N SER A 33 -17.69 -11.14 40.39
CA SER A 33 -16.89 -9.92 40.27
C SER A 33 -16.17 -9.86 38.92
N SER A 34 -15.55 -10.96 38.49
CA SER A 34 -14.90 -11.07 37.19
C SER A 34 -15.87 -10.96 36.03
N ILE A 35 -17.06 -11.57 36.16
CA ILE A 35 -18.14 -11.42 35.18
C ILE A 35 -18.56 -9.95 35.07
N GLY A 36 -18.70 -9.25 36.19
CA GLY A 36 -19.01 -7.82 36.21
C GLY A 36 -17.92 -6.96 35.57
N ALA A 37 -16.64 -7.21 35.92
CA ALA A 37 -15.51 -6.47 35.37
C ALA A 37 -15.38 -6.61 33.84
N LEU A 38 -15.55 -7.84 33.32
CA LEU A 38 -15.54 -8.07 31.87
C LEU A 38 -16.78 -7.53 31.16
N TYR A 39 -17.93 -7.45 31.83
CA TYR A 39 -19.13 -6.79 31.31
C TYR A 39 -18.91 -5.27 31.20
N ASP A 40 -18.33 -4.65 32.23
CA ASP A 40 -18.02 -3.22 32.23
C ASP A 40 -17.00 -2.84 31.14
N LYS A 41 -16.14 -3.79 30.74
CA LYS A 41 -15.20 -3.69 29.62
C LYS A 41 -15.79 -4.08 28.25
N GLY A 42 -17.07 -4.43 28.17
CA GLY A 42 -17.74 -4.82 26.91
C GLY A 42 -17.35 -6.21 26.35
N ILE A 43 -16.50 -6.97 27.05
CA ILE A 43 -16.04 -8.30 26.62
C ILE A 43 -17.18 -9.31 26.74
N ILE A 44 -17.88 -9.30 27.87
CA ILE A 44 -19.09 -10.09 28.09
C ILE A 44 -20.30 -9.23 27.72
N LEU A 45 -21.10 -9.71 26.78
CA LEU A 45 -22.43 -9.15 26.51
C LEU A 45 -23.49 -10.06 27.13
N GLY A 46 -24.50 -9.45 27.77
CA GLY A 46 -25.65 -10.19 28.27
C GLY A 46 -26.45 -10.87 27.19
N LYS A 47 -27.10 -11.99 27.51
CA LYS A 47 -28.24 -12.50 26.71
C LYS A 47 -29.54 -11.95 27.29
N ASP A 48 -30.61 -11.97 26.50
CA ASP A 48 -32.00 -11.66 26.92
C ASP A 48 -32.49 -12.48 28.14
N VAL A 49 -31.73 -13.49 28.59
CA VAL A 49 -32.07 -14.46 29.64
C VAL A 49 -31.02 -14.55 30.78
N GLY A 50 -29.94 -13.75 30.78
CA GLY A 50 -28.86 -13.80 31.79
C GLY A 50 -27.49 -14.24 31.24
N PHE A 51 -26.53 -14.51 32.14
CA PHE A 51 -25.16 -14.92 31.78
C PHE A 51 -24.93 -16.45 31.74
N ASP A 52 -25.70 -17.22 32.51
CA ASP A 52 -25.54 -18.66 32.78
C ASP A 52 -24.13 -19.06 33.27
N PRO A 53 -23.75 -18.74 34.52
CA PRO A 53 -22.40 -18.97 35.05
C PRO A 53 -21.91 -20.41 34.92
N THR A 54 -22.77 -21.38 35.24
CA THR A 54 -22.41 -22.81 35.31
C THR A 54 -22.53 -23.52 33.96
N GLY A 55 -23.05 -22.85 32.94
CA GLY A 55 -23.15 -23.38 31.60
C GLY A 55 -21.78 -23.73 31.03
N THR A 56 -21.70 -24.81 30.24
CA THR A 56 -20.48 -25.16 29.51
C THR A 56 -20.21 -24.15 28.41
N LEU A 57 -18.97 -23.69 28.29
CA LEU A 57 -18.55 -22.78 27.22
C LEU A 57 -18.42 -23.55 25.90
N SER A 58 -19.09 -23.05 24.86
CA SER A 58 -18.92 -23.56 23.50
C SER A 58 -17.76 -22.89 22.77
N ARG A 59 -17.21 -23.54 21.73
CA ARG A 59 -16.09 -23.00 20.92
C ARG A 59 -16.37 -21.62 20.33
N GLN A 60 -17.57 -21.37 19.79
CA GLN A 60 -17.94 -20.06 19.24
C GLN A 60 -18.05 -18.98 20.32
N GLU A 61 -18.50 -19.35 21.53
CA GLU A 61 -18.60 -18.39 22.65
C GLU A 61 -17.21 -18.06 23.19
N ALA A 62 -16.29 -19.02 23.22
CA ALA A 62 -14.89 -18.76 23.54
C ALA A 62 -14.22 -17.85 22.51
N ALA A 63 -14.45 -18.08 21.20
CA ALA A 63 -13.92 -17.23 20.15
C ALA A 63 -14.37 -15.76 20.34
N ILE A 64 -15.65 -15.53 20.62
CA ILE A 64 -16.17 -14.18 20.90
C ILE A 64 -15.51 -13.55 22.13
N LEU A 65 -15.38 -14.30 23.23
CA LEU A 65 -14.76 -13.80 24.45
C LEU A 65 -13.29 -13.41 24.22
N ILE A 66 -12.52 -14.27 23.53
CA ILE A 66 -11.11 -14.04 23.25
C ILE A 66 -10.95 -12.87 22.26
N SER A 67 -11.74 -12.82 21.18
CA SER A 67 -11.68 -11.75 20.18
C SER A 67 -11.84 -10.37 20.83
N ARG A 68 -12.81 -10.23 21.74
CA ARG A 68 -13.04 -8.98 22.47
C ARG A 68 -11.99 -8.71 23.54
N ALA A 69 -11.60 -9.73 24.30
CA ALA A 69 -10.58 -9.56 25.35
C ALA A 69 -9.25 -9.09 24.77
N PHE A 70 -8.89 -9.54 23.58
CA PHE A 70 -7.66 -9.19 22.88
C PHE A 70 -7.86 -8.11 21.80
N LYS A 71 -8.99 -7.38 21.82
CA LYS A 71 -9.25 -6.20 20.97
C LYS A 71 -9.08 -6.49 19.48
N LEU A 72 -9.52 -7.65 18.99
CA LEU A 72 -9.42 -8.03 17.59
C LEU A 72 -10.62 -7.51 16.80
N VAL A 73 -10.35 -6.84 15.67
CA VAL A 73 -11.37 -6.37 14.74
C VAL A 73 -11.94 -7.54 13.97
N ASP A 74 -13.25 -7.48 13.71
CA ASP A 74 -13.99 -8.54 13.03
C ASP A 74 -13.49 -8.73 11.59
N VAL A 75 -13.00 -9.93 11.28
CA VAL A 75 -12.61 -10.30 9.91
C VAL A 75 -13.88 -10.62 9.12
N PRO A 76 -14.17 -9.90 8.02
CA PRO A 76 -15.36 -10.17 7.22
C PRO A 76 -15.34 -11.59 6.66
N TYR A 77 -16.48 -12.27 6.71
CA TYR A 77 -16.65 -13.59 6.13
C TYR A 77 -16.45 -13.56 4.60
N ARG A 78 -15.54 -14.39 4.08
CA ARG A 78 -15.20 -14.47 2.65
C ARG A 78 -15.35 -15.87 2.10
N ILE A 79 -16.04 -15.98 0.98
CA ILE A 79 -16.06 -17.22 0.19
C ILE A 79 -14.96 -17.10 -0.85
N SER A 80 -13.88 -17.87 -0.70
CA SER A 80 -12.88 -18.02 -1.78
C SER A 80 -13.58 -18.59 -3.01
N ALA A 81 -13.48 -17.91 -4.15
CA ALA A 81 -14.05 -18.41 -5.40
C ALA A 81 -13.27 -19.59 -5.98
N ASP A 82 -12.02 -19.78 -5.55
CA ASP A 82 -11.12 -20.81 -6.02
C ASP A 82 -10.70 -21.74 -4.86
N GLU A 83 -11.21 -22.98 -4.88
CA GLU A 83 -10.87 -24.05 -3.92
C GLU A 83 -9.50 -24.71 -4.21
N THR A 84 -8.82 -24.32 -5.30
CA THR A 84 -7.56 -24.92 -5.76
C THR A 84 -6.31 -24.11 -5.41
N LEU A 85 -6.47 -22.94 -4.79
CA LEU A 85 -5.36 -22.07 -4.40
C LEU A 85 -4.46 -22.74 -3.35
N GLU A 86 -3.15 -22.80 -3.64
CA GLU A 86 -2.13 -23.15 -2.66
C GLU A 86 -1.95 -21.97 -1.70
N LYS A 87 -2.08 -22.21 -0.38
CA LYS A 87 -1.97 -21.15 0.61
C LYS A 87 -0.51 -20.73 0.77
N THR A 88 -0.26 -19.43 0.58
CA THR A 88 1.03 -18.80 0.84
C THR A 88 0.88 -17.87 2.04
N PHE A 89 1.96 -17.60 2.77
CA PHE A 89 1.91 -16.71 3.93
C PHE A 89 2.53 -15.33 3.65
N ILE A 90 3.04 -15.13 2.43
CA ILE A 90 3.70 -13.91 1.93
C ILE A 90 3.43 -13.81 0.43
N SER A 91 3.06 -12.63 -0.06
CA SER A 91 2.87 -12.29 -1.48
C SER A 91 3.49 -10.94 -1.81
N THR A 92 4.21 -10.84 -2.94
CA THR A 92 4.64 -9.56 -3.55
C THR A 92 3.71 -9.12 -4.69
N ASP A 93 2.65 -9.88 -4.96
CA ASP A 93 1.66 -9.59 -5.99
C ASP A 93 0.35 -9.15 -5.32
N THR A 94 -0.14 -7.99 -5.73
CA THR A 94 -1.40 -7.38 -5.26
C THR A 94 -2.61 -7.87 -6.07
N SER A 95 -2.45 -8.86 -6.94
CA SER A 95 -3.56 -9.52 -7.62
C SER A 95 -4.50 -10.22 -6.63
N MET A 96 -5.81 -10.17 -6.91
CA MET A 96 -6.81 -10.83 -6.06
C MET A 96 -6.52 -12.31 -5.80
N ALA A 97 -6.02 -13.04 -6.81
CA ALA A 97 -5.71 -14.46 -6.65
C ALA A 97 -4.57 -14.70 -5.64
N MET A 98 -3.57 -13.81 -5.61
CA MET A 98 -2.45 -13.91 -4.69
C MET A 98 -2.84 -13.41 -3.29
N LEU A 99 -3.60 -12.31 -3.19
CA LEU A 99 -4.16 -11.84 -1.93
C LEU A 99 -5.10 -12.87 -1.29
N GLU A 100 -5.94 -13.57 -2.07
CA GLU A 100 -6.77 -14.69 -1.60
C GLU A 100 -5.94 -15.91 -1.15
N SER A 101 -4.74 -16.08 -1.72
CA SER A 101 -3.82 -17.14 -1.29
C SER A 101 -3.16 -16.83 0.05
N ALA A 102 -3.09 -15.55 0.44
CA ALA A 102 -2.48 -15.07 1.69
C ALA A 102 -3.41 -15.12 2.92
N VAL A 103 -4.74 -15.22 2.72
CA VAL A 103 -5.76 -15.18 3.80
C VAL A 103 -6.36 -16.57 4.05
N MET A 104 -6.82 -16.87 5.28
CA MET A 104 -7.50 -18.15 5.55
C MET A 104 -8.90 -18.24 4.88
N PRO A 105 -9.30 -19.39 4.30
CA PRO A 105 -10.66 -19.57 3.80
C PRO A 105 -11.67 -19.60 4.95
N ALA A 106 -12.84 -18.98 4.74
CA ALA A 106 -13.88 -19.00 5.76
C ALA A 106 -14.52 -20.39 5.94
N THR A 107 -14.96 -20.65 7.17
CA THR A 107 -15.58 -21.91 7.58
C THR A 107 -17.09 -21.92 7.33
N THR A 108 -17.61 -23.02 6.78
CA THR A 108 -19.00 -23.04 6.28
C THR A 108 -20.06 -23.43 7.32
N ASP A 109 -19.66 -23.79 8.54
CA ASP A 109 -20.56 -24.35 9.57
C ASP A 109 -21.01 -23.34 10.65
N LEU A 110 -20.76 -22.05 10.43
CA LEU A 110 -20.99 -21.00 11.42
C LEU A 110 -22.39 -20.37 11.36
N PRO A 111 -23.01 -20.06 12.52
CA PRO A 111 -24.19 -19.23 12.56
C PRO A 111 -23.82 -17.74 12.44
N LYS A 112 -24.68 -16.97 11.75
CA LYS A 112 -24.45 -15.53 11.45
C LYS A 112 -24.02 -14.63 12.62
N TRP A 113 -24.51 -14.90 13.83
CA TRP A 113 -24.25 -14.05 14.98
C TRP A 113 -22.83 -14.22 15.57
N SER A 114 -22.11 -15.28 15.19
CA SER A 114 -20.75 -15.55 15.65
C SER A 114 -19.75 -15.70 14.51
N GLU A 115 -20.19 -15.56 13.26
CA GLU A 115 -19.34 -15.89 12.10
C GLU A 115 -18.10 -14.99 12.05
N ALA A 116 -18.26 -13.68 12.17
CA ALA A 116 -17.14 -12.73 12.14
C ALA A 116 -16.10 -13.03 13.24
N ALA A 117 -16.51 -13.06 14.52
CA ALA A 117 -15.59 -13.31 15.63
C ALA A 117 -14.87 -14.68 15.55
N VAL A 118 -15.51 -15.70 14.98
CA VAL A 118 -14.85 -16.99 14.78
C VAL A 118 -13.82 -16.91 13.65
N GLU A 119 -14.16 -16.27 12.53
CA GLU A 119 -13.20 -16.04 11.43
C GLU A 119 -12.02 -15.19 11.90
N THR A 120 -12.25 -14.17 12.73
CA THR A 120 -11.19 -13.36 13.37
C THR A 120 -10.21 -14.22 14.15
N ILE A 121 -10.71 -15.19 14.92
CA ILE A 121 -9.87 -16.06 15.77
C ILE A 121 -9.15 -17.13 14.95
N ILE A 122 -9.71 -17.54 13.81
CA ILE A 122 -9.07 -18.47 12.86
C ILE A 122 -7.97 -17.74 12.08
N GLU A 123 -8.25 -16.54 11.58
CA GLU A 123 -7.27 -15.70 10.89
C GLU A 123 -6.10 -15.39 11.81
N ALA A 124 -6.38 -15.01 13.07
CA ALA A 124 -5.37 -14.85 14.10
C ALA A 124 -4.73 -16.17 14.58
N ARG A 125 -5.11 -17.35 14.04
CA ARG A 125 -4.60 -18.70 14.39
C ARG A 125 -4.67 -19.09 15.87
N ILE A 126 -5.50 -18.41 16.64
CA ILE A 126 -5.68 -18.65 18.06
C ILE A 126 -6.42 -19.98 18.27
N MET A 127 -7.42 -20.29 17.43
CA MET A 127 -8.11 -21.57 17.44
C MET A 127 -8.01 -22.28 16.08
N ASN A 128 -7.97 -23.61 16.12
CA ASN A 128 -7.82 -24.45 14.92
C ASN A 128 -9.18 -24.87 14.35
N ILE A 129 -9.21 -25.17 13.05
CA ILE A 129 -10.30 -25.86 12.36
C ILE A 129 -9.99 -27.36 12.24
N ASP A 130 -11.03 -28.20 12.32
CA ASP A 130 -10.89 -29.65 12.22
C ASP A 130 -11.57 -30.15 10.95
N SER A 131 -10.78 -30.66 10.01
CA SER A 131 -11.29 -31.20 8.72
C SER A 131 -12.21 -30.23 7.97
N GLY A 132 -11.88 -28.93 8.00
CA GLY A 132 -12.62 -27.87 7.32
C GLY A 132 -13.84 -27.32 8.07
N ASN A 133 -14.10 -27.77 9.31
CA ASN A 133 -15.20 -27.25 10.14
C ASN A 133 -14.66 -26.67 11.45
N PHE A 134 -15.30 -25.61 11.94
CA PHE A 134 -14.96 -25.04 13.24
C PHE A 134 -15.66 -25.76 14.40
N ASN A 135 -16.78 -26.43 14.15
CA ASN A 135 -17.64 -27.12 15.12
C ASN A 135 -18.13 -26.20 16.27
N PRO A 136 -18.87 -25.13 15.97
CA PRO A 136 -19.08 -23.99 16.87
C PRO A 136 -19.77 -24.31 18.19
N THR A 137 -20.63 -25.34 18.22
CA THR A 137 -21.40 -25.74 19.41
C THR A 137 -20.69 -26.74 20.30
N SER A 138 -19.50 -27.24 19.89
CA SER A 138 -18.77 -28.22 20.70
C SER A 138 -18.30 -27.58 22.00
N PRO A 139 -18.38 -28.31 23.13
CA PRO A 139 -17.87 -27.80 24.41
C PRO A 139 -16.35 -27.68 24.36
N MET A 140 -15.81 -26.65 24.99
CA MET A 140 -14.36 -26.53 25.23
C MET A 140 -13.99 -27.11 26.59
N THR A 141 -12.84 -27.75 26.65
CA THR A 141 -12.16 -28.11 27.89
C THR A 141 -11.37 -26.93 28.45
N ARG A 142 -10.98 -27.01 29.73
CA ARG A 142 -10.11 -26.00 30.34
C ARG A 142 -8.78 -25.88 29.60
N ASN A 143 -8.15 -27.01 29.25
CA ASN A 143 -6.89 -27.04 28.50
C ASN A 143 -7.00 -26.36 27.13
N GLU A 144 -8.04 -26.66 26.35
CA GLU A 144 -8.24 -26.03 25.05
C GLU A 144 -8.45 -24.53 25.17
N PHE A 145 -9.20 -24.08 26.19
CA PHE A 145 -9.47 -22.66 26.40
C PHE A 145 -8.19 -21.91 26.79
N VAL A 146 -7.42 -22.41 27.77
CA VAL A 146 -6.19 -21.72 28.18
C VAL A 146 -5.07 -21.83 27.15
N LEU A 147 -5.08 -22.85 26.30
CA LEU A 147 -4.19 -22.90 25.14
C LEU A 147 -4.52 -21.77 24.14
N ALA A 148 -5.80 -21.54 23.84
CA ALA A 148 -6.22 -20.45 22.98
C ALA A 148 -5.87 -19.08 23.60
N VAL A 149 -6.12 -18.91 24.90
CA VAL A 149 -5.74 -17.69 25.62
C VAL A 149 -4.23 -17.48 25.63
N GLY A 150 -3.43 -18.53 25.88
CA GLY A 150 -1.98 -18.44 25.86
C GLY A 150 -1.43 -18.07 24.47
N LYS A 151 -2.02 -18.61 23.39
CA LYS A 151 -1.71 -18.17 22.02
C LYS A 151 -2.06 -16.71 21.78
N ALA A 152 -3.16 -16.22 22.34
CA ALA A 152 -3.55 -14.83 22.23
C ALA A 152 -2.62 -13.88 23.02
N ILE A 153 -1.96 -14.36 24.08
CA ILE A 153 -0.96 -13.59 24.85
C ILE A 153 0.40 -13.60 24.13
N TYR A 154 0.91 -14.79 23.80
CA TYR A 154 2.30 -14.94 23.36
C TYR A 154 2.45 -15.01 21.84
N GLY A 155 1.36 -15.06 21.08
CA GLY A 155 1.39 -15.25 19.63
C GLY A 155 1.43 -16.73 19.21
N PRO A 156 0.59 -17.14 18.23
CA PRO A 156 0.50 -18.53 17.79
C PRO A 156 1.72 -19.01 16.99
N GLU A 157 2.57 -18.11 16.54
CA GLU A 157 3.84 -18.39 15.86
C GLU A 157 4.96 -18.77 16.84
N ASN A 158 4.87 -18.32 18.09
CA ASN A 158 5.90 -18.54 19.08
C ASN A 158 5.93 -19.99 19.58
N SER A 159 7.13 -20.57 19.69
CA SER A 159 7.33 -21.96 20.11
C SER A 159 7.54 -22.06 21.61
N VAL A 160 6.46 -21.89 22.39
CA VAL A 160 6.47 -21.96 23.86
C VAL A 160 5.45 -22.95 24.42
N ASP A 161 5.64 -23.40 25.66
CA ASP A 161 4.57 -24.05 26.43
C ASP A 161 3.64 -22.95 26.98
N TYR A 162 2.65 -22.58 26.16
CA TYR A 162 1.75 -21.46 26.42
C TYR A 162 1.11 -21.49 27.82
N ILE A 163 0.73 -22.68 28.29
CA ILE A 163 0.02 -22.84 29.56
C ILE A 163 1.02 -22.67 30.71
N GLN A 164 2.16 -23.34 30.64
CA GLN A 164 3.17 -23.24 31.69
C GLN A 164 3.75 -21.82 31.78
N GLN A 165 4.04 -21.20 30.63
CA GLN A 165 4.54 -19.83 30.57
C GLN A 165 3.55 -18.84 31.19
N ALA A 166 2.25 -18.93 30.86
CA ALA A 166 1.24 -18.06 31.45
C ALA A 166 1.04 -18.27 32.96
N ILE A 167 1.31 -19.47 33.49
CA ILE A 167 1.32 -19.72 34.94
C ILE A 167 2.55 -19.05 35.58
N ASP A 168 3.73 -19.22 34.97
CA ASP A 168 4.99 -18.69 35.48
C ASP A 168 4.99 -17.15 35.48
N ASP A 169 4.34 -16.54 34.48
CA ASP A 169 4.14 -15.10 34.35
C ASP A 169 3.01 -14.56 35.25
N GLY A 170 2.28 -15.45 35.95
CA GLY A 170 1.19 -15.07 36.85
C GLY A 170 -0.09 -14.59 36.15
N LEU A 171 -0.22 -14.86 34.84
CA LEU A 171 -1.38 -14.49 34.02
C LEU A 171 -2.52 -15.51 34.14
N LEU A 172 -2.21 -16.78 34.45
CA LEU A 172 -3.21 -17.82 34.71
C LEU A 172 -3.43 -18.05 36.21
N PRO A 173 -4.70 -18.07 36.70
CA PRO A 173 -4.99 -18.30 38.11
C PRO A 173 -4.50 -19.66 38.65
N SER A 174 -3.62 -19.63 39.65
CA SER A 174 -3.05 -20.84 40.27
C SER A 174 -4.06 -21.73 41.02
N ASP A 175 -5.26 -21.22 41.31
CA ASP A 175 -6.33 -21.94 42.00
C ASP A 175 -7.25 -22.73 41.05
N VAL A 176 -7.06 -22.60 39.73
CA VAL A 176 -7.77 -23.37 38.71
C VAL A 176 -6.93 -24.59 38.30
N VAL A 177 -7.57 -25.77 38.22
CA VAL A 177 -6.92 -26.99 37.72
C VAL A 177 -7.17 -27.13 36.23
N TYR A 178 -6.12 -26.90 35.42
CA TYR A 178 -6.16 -27.07 33.97
C TYR A 178 -6.09 -28.55 33.58
N ASN A 179 -7.14 -29.03 32.91
CA ASN A 179 -7.31 -30.42 32.46
C ASN A 179 -8.35 -30.50 31.34
N ASP A 180 -8.59 -31.72 30.83
CA ASP A 180 -9.53 -31.97 29.72
C ASP A 180 -11.00 -32.09 30.17
N THR A 181 -11.39 -31.45 31.27
CA THR A 181 -12.81 -31.33 31.63
C THR A 181 -13.39 -30.03 31.10
N ASN A 182 -14.69 -30.06 30.77
CA ASN A 182 -15.38 -28.91 30.20
C ASN A 182 -15.26 -27.67 31.09
N ILE A 183 -14.87 -26.55 30.49
CA ILE A 183 -14.81 -25.26 31.17
C ILE A 183 -16.22 -24.65 31.28
N THR A 184 -16.52 -24.03 32.43
CA THR A 184 -17.76 -23.25 32.59
C THR A 184 -17.57 -21.81 32.13
N ARG A 185 -18.67 -21.12 31.83
CA ARG A 185 -18.66 -19.71 31.42
C ARG A 185 -18.07 -18.80 32.51
N GLU A 186 -18.34 -19.08 33.78
CA GLU A 186 -17.77 -18.32 34.90
C GLU A 186 -16.26 -18.55 35.11
N GLU A 187 -15.76 -19.76 34.86
CA GLU A 187 -14.33 -20.05 34.91
C GLU A 187 -13.58 -19.33 33.78
N ALA A 188 -14.14 -19.33 32.57
CA ALA A 188 -13.59 -18.60 31.44
C ALA A 188 -13.53 -17.09 31.70
N ALA A 189 -14.59 -16.53 32.30
CA ALA A 189 -14.62 -15.12 32.72
C ALA A 189 -13.54 -14.82 33.78
N TYR A 190 -13.36 -15.69 34.78
CA TYR A 190 -12.33 -15.51 35.80
C TYR A 190 -10.92 -15.53 35.20
N ILE A 191 -10.63 -16.48 34.30
CA ILE A 191 -9.34 -16.59 33.64
C ILE A 191 -9.03 -15.33 32.82
N LEU A 192 -9.97 -14.87 32.00
CA LEU A 192 -9.77 -13.67 31.19
C LEU A 192 -9.64 -12.40 32.05
N ASP A 193 -10.45 -12.25 33.10
CA ASP A 193 -10.35 -11.12 34.02
C ASP A 193 -8.99 -11.06 34.72
N ASN A 194 -8.40 -12.21 35.10
CA ASN A 194 -7.07 -12.25 35.70
C ASN A 194 -5.97 -11.70 34.79
N ILE A 195 -6.18 -11.73 33.47
CA ILE A 195 -5.25 -11.21 32.46
C ILE A 195 -5.58 -9.75 32.16
N ILE A 196 -6.82 -9.48 31.76
CA ILE A 196 -7.27 -8.16 31.28
C ILE A 196 -7.35 -7.12 32.41
N SER A 197 -7.39 -7.55 33.67
CA SER A 197 -7.33 -6.68 34.84
C SER A 197 -5.97 -6.70 35.54
N ASN A 198 -4.96 -7.37 34.98
CA ASN A 198 -3.59 -7.36 35.50
C ASN A 198 -2.94 -6.00 35.19
N GLU A 199 -2.45 -5.30 36.21
CA GLU A 199 -1.84 -3.98 36.07
C GLU A 199 -0.50 -3.99 35.32
N ASN A 200 0.14 -5.16 35.20
CA ASN A 200 1.41 -5.31 34.48
C ASN A 200 1.23 -5.81 33.05
N PHE A 201 0.01 -6.17 32.64
CA PHE A 201 -0.29 -6.64 31.29
C PHE A 201 -1.01 -5.54 30.52
N ALA A 202 -0.50 -5.19 29.35
CA ALA A 202 -1.11 -4.22 28.45
C ALA A 202 -1.12 -4.75 27.02
N ILE A 203 -2.09 -4.26 26.24
CA ILE A 203 -2.17 -4.50 24.81
C ILE A 203 -2.00 -3.13 24.16
N VAL A 204 -1.05 -3.01 23.23
CA VAL A 204 -0.87 -1.87 22.34
C VAL A 204 -1.50 -2.26 21.00
N PRO A 205 -2.73 -1.81 20.68
CA PRO A 205 -3.41 -2.17 19.44
C PRO A 205 -2.93 -1.28 18.31
N ILE A 206 -2.56 -1.90 17.18
CA ILE A 206 -1.99 -1.18 16.04
C ILE A 206 -2.71 -1.62 14.77
N MET A 207 -3.00 -0.65 13.90
CA MET A 207 -3.32 -0.89 12.50
C MET A 207 -2.24 -0.28 11.63
N VAL A 208 -1.81 -1.02 10.61
CA VAL A 208 -0.75 -0.58 9.72
C VAL A 208 -1.15 -0.70 8.26
N THR A 209 -0.82 0.34 7.50
CA THR A 209 -0.81 0.39 6.04
C THR A 209 0.62 0.63 5.55
N ALA A 210 0.85 0.48 4.26
CA ALA A 210 2.03 0.96 3.55
C ALA A 210 1.65 1.15 2.07
N ASP A 211 2.47 1.89 1.33
CA ASP A 211 2.42 1.94 -0.14
C ASP A 211 1.00 2.26 -0.65
N ILE A 212 0.28 3.16 0.04
CA ILE A 212 -1.10 3.53 -0.34
C ILE A 212 -1.10 4.07 -1.77
N HIS A 213 -0.03 4.75 -2.18
CA HIS A 213 0.19 5.23 -3.54
C HIS A 213 -1.03 5.98 -4.08
N GLY A 214 -1.68 6.82 -3.25
CA GLY A 214 -2.84 7.60 -3.65
C GLY A 214 -4.08 6.79 -4.07
N HIS A 215 -4.14 5.49 -3.77
CA HIS A 215 -5.28 4.62 -4.10
C HIS A 215 -6.41 4.83 -3.09
N LEU A 216 -7.14 5.95 -3.24
CA LEU A 216 -8.22 6.34 -2.33
C LEU A 216 -9.57 5.68 -2.66
N VAL A 217 -9.76 5.32 -3.94
CA VAL A 217 -10.98 4.69 -4.47
C VAL A 217 -10.74 3.23 -4.78
N SER A 218 -11.77 2.42 -4.66
CA SER A 218 -11.69 1.00 -4.99
C SER A 218 -11.69 0.77 -6.50
N GLU A 219 -10.95 -0.24 -6.94
CA GLU A 219 -10.81 -0.59 -8.34
C GLU A 219 -11.53 -1.90 -8.68
N PRO A 220 -12.19 -2.00 -9.85
CA PRO A 220 -12.71 -3.27 -10.33
C PRO A 220 -11.56 -4.27 -10.62
N LYS A 221 -11.57 -5.43 -9.97
CA LYS A 221 -10.69 -6.58 -10.25
C LYS A 221 -11.53 -7.81 -10.56
N GLY A 222 -11.82 -8.01 -11.85
CA GLY A 222 -12.69 -9.10 -12.30
C GLY A 222 -14.15 -8.84 -11.94
N SER A 223 -14.72 -9.67 -11.04
CA SER A 223 -16.11 -9.52 -10.57
C SER A 223 -16.25 -8.83 -9.22
N MET A 224 -15.14 -8.39 -8.62
CA MET A 224 -15.07 -7.79 -7.28
C MET A 224 -14.43 -6.40 -7.34
N GLU A 225 -14.54 -5.64 -6.26
CA GLU A 225 -13.81 -4.40 -6.03
C GLU A 225 -12.67 -4.65 -5.04
N LEU A 226 -11.52 -4.02 -5.26
CA LEU A 226 -10.36 -4.10 -4.39
C LEU A 226 -9.92 -2.71 -3.94
N GLY A 227 -9.51 -2.58 -2.69
CA GLY A 227 -8.98 -1.36 -2.10
C GLY A 227 -10.03 -0.35 -1.68
N GLY A 228 -9.60 0.88 -1.44
CA GLY A 228 -10.43 2.04 -1.09
C GLY A 228 -10.30 2.43 0.38
N MET A 229 -9.86 3.66 0.63
CA MET A 229 -9.62 4.18 1.98
C MET A 229 -10.91 4.35 2.79
N SER A 230 -12.07 4.53 2.13
CA SER A 230 -13.37 4.54 2.82
C SER A 230 -13.66 3.21 3.51
N ARG A 231 -13.27 2.08 2.92
CA ARG A 231 -13.43 0.73 3.50
C ARG A 231 -12.40 0.46 4.59
N VAL A 232 -11.16 0.92 4.40
CA VAL A 232 -10.14 0.93 5.47
C VAL A 232 -10.68 1.67 6.71
N GLY A 233 -11.33 2.82 6.50
CA GLY A 233 -11.91 3.61 7.59
C GLY A 233 -12.92 2.87 8.46
N THR A 234 -13.71 1.95 7.88
CA THR A 234 -14.63 1.12 8.65
C THR A 234 -13.90 0.19 9.62
N LEU A 235 -12.76 -0.38 9.22
CA LEU A 235 -11.97 -1.27 10.08
C LEU A 235 -11.22 -0.47 11.15
N VAL A 236 -10.68 0.69 10.77
CA VAL A 236 -10.04 1.63 11.71
C VAL A 236 -11.03 2.07 12.79
N GLU A 237 -12.25 2.45 12.40
CA GLU A 237 -13.32 2.83 13.33
C GLU A 237 -13.66 1.68 14.29
N GLN A 238 -13.73 0.44 13.81
CA GLN A 238 -13.96 -0.72 14.67
C GLN A 238 -12.84 -0.94 15.69
N LEU A 239 -11.58 -0.76 15.33
CA LEU A 239 -10.49 -0.86 16.31
C LEU A 239 -10.55 0.29 17.31
N ARG A 240 -10.84 1.51 16.85
CA ARG A 240 -10.99 2.69 17.71
C ARG A 240 -12.16 2.57 18.69
N GLU A 241 -13.24 1.88 18.31
CA GLU A 241 -14.34 1.52 19.23
C GLU A 241 -13.92 0.51 20.30
N LEU A 242 -12.98 -0.38 20.00
CA LEU A 242 -12.42 -1.34 20.96
C LEU A 242 -11.36 -0.69 21.87
N ASP A 243 -10.61 0.27 21.36
CA ASP A 243 -9.62 1.04 22.10
C ASP A 243 -9.33 2.40 21.45
N GLU A 244 -9.68 3.48 22.14
CA GLU A 244 -9.45 4.85 21.67
C GLU A 244 -7.96 5.24 21.63
N ASN A 245 -7.08 4.49 22.32
CA ASN A 245 -5.63 4.72 22.34
C ASN A 245 -4.88 3.90 21.29
N MET A 246 -5.58 3.26 20.34
CA MET A 246 -4.95 2.49 19.28
C MET A 246 -4.03 3.37 18.41
N LEU A 247 -2.98 2.77 17.84
CA LEU A 247 -2.06 3.44 16.91
C LEU A 247 -2.41 3.09 15.45
N LEU A 248 -2.55 4.10 14.60
CA LEU A 248 -2.70 3.95 13.16
C LEU A 248 -1.44 4.47 12.45
N LEU A 249 -0.66 3.56 11.87
CA LEU A 249 0.67 3.85 11.32
C LEU A 249 0.74 3.50 9.83
N ASP A 250 1.59 4.19 9.09
CA ASP A 250 1.82 3.95 7.67
C ASP A 250 3.31 3.77 7.33
N GLY A 251 3.62 2.76 6.52
CA GLY A 251 4.96 2.41 6.07
C GLY A 251 5.52 3.29 4.95
N GLY A 252 4.87 4.40 4.60
CA GLY A 252 5.34 5.37 3.60
C GLY A 252 4.78 5.16 2.20
N ASP A 253 5.18 6.04 1.27
CA ASP A 253 4.66 6.11 -0.11
C ASP A 253 3.15 6.29 -0.21
N SER A 254 2.58 6.98 0.76
CA SER A 254 1.15 7.26 0.77
C SER A 254 0.70 8.27 -0.30
N PRO A 255 1.36 9.43 -0.50
CA PRO A 255 0.67 10.59 -1.11
C PRO A 255 0.33 10.52 -2.60
N TYR A 256 1.08 9.81 -3.45
CA TYR A 256 1.06 9.96 -4.92
C TYR A 256 0.87 8.65 -5.69
N ASN A 257 0.78 8.70 -7.03
CA ASN A 257 0.67 7.60 -8.02
C ASN A 257 -0.74 7.22 -8.51
N THR A 258 -1.75 7.99 -8.14
CA THR A 258 -3.01 8.01 -8.90
C THR A 258 -3.27 9.38 -9.48
N ASN A 259 -4.12 9.45 -10.50
CA ASN A 259 -4.57 10.72 -11.04
C ASN A 259 -5.26 11.60 -9.99
N LEU A 260 -6.04 10.97 -9.10
CA LEU A 260 -6.72 11.64 -8.00
C LEU A 260 -5.73 12.20 -6.97
N ALA A 261 -4.58 11.57 -6.78
CA ALA A 261 -3.53 12.07 -5.91
C ALA A 261 -2.68 13.16 -6.57
N ASN A 262 -2.19 12.88 -7.78
CA ASN A 262 -1.23 13.73 -8.48
C ASN A 262 -1.81 15.08 -8.89
N LEU A 263 -3.07 15.14 -9.35
CA LEU A 263 -3.71 16.43 -9.69
C LEU A 263 -3.82 17.37 -8.50
N PHE A 264 -3.86 16.82 -7.29
CA PHE A 264 -3.96 17.59 -6.05
C PHE A 264 -2.63 17.66 -5.30
N GLU A 265 -1.54 17.21 -5.93
CA GLU A 265 -0.18 17.25 -5.38
C GLU A 265 -0.10 16.57 -4.01
N GLY A 266 -0.85 15.48 -3.82
CA GLY A 266 -0.85 14.64 -2.60
C GLY A 266 -1.84 15.06 -1.51
N ARG A 267 -2.45 16.24 -1.63
CA ARG A 267 -3.39 16.79 -0.61
C ARG A 267 -4.62 15.90 -0.38
N SER A 268 -5.07 15.20 -1.41
CA SER A 268 -6.23 14.29 -1.30
C SER A 268 -5.93 13.13 -0.36
N THR A 269 -4.73 12.56 -0.41
CA THR A 269 -4.30 11.51 0.50
C THR A 269 -4.13 12.03 1.92
N VAL A 270 -3.45 13.18 2.11
CA VAL A 270 -3.26 13.78 3.43
C VAL A 270 -4.61 14.07 4.12
N ASP A 271 -5.58 14.63 3.40
CA ASP A 271 -6.91 14.90 3.96
C ASP A 271 -7.65 13.62 4.38
N VAL A 272 -7.52 12.55 3.60
CA VAL A 272 -8.10 11.23 3.94
C VAL A 272 -7.41 10.64 5.17
N MET A 273 -6.08 10.71 5.25
CA MET A 273 -5.32 10.23 6.41
C MET A 273 -5.59 11.06 7.67
N ASN A 274 -5.75 12.38 7.56
CA ASN A 274 -6.19 13.24 8.66
C ASN A 274 -7.59 12.83 9.16
N THR A 275 -8.51 12.54 8.24
CA THR A 275 -9.88 12.11 8.58
C THR A 275 -9.88 10.76 9.30
N LEU A 276 -8.94 9.88 8.96
CA LEU A 276 -8.74 8.60 9.62
C LEU A 276 -8.00 8.71 10.94
N GLU A 277 -7.46 9.89 11.29
CA GLU A 277 -6.66 10.13 12.48
C GLU A 277 -5.45 9.17 12.53
N TYR A 278 -4.63 9.17 11.48
CA TYR A 278 -3.31 8.52 11.54
C TYR A 278 -2.47 9.14 12.65
N ASP A 279 -1.57 8.36 13.24
CA ASP A 279 -0.60 8.85 14.22
C ASP A 279 0.71 9.23 13.53
N ALA A 280 1.19 8.38 12.61
CA ALA A 280 2.42 8.62 11.87
C ALA A 280 2.51 7.88 10.53
N THR A 281 3.33 8.44 9.64
CA THR A 281 3.87 7.78 8.45
C THR A 281 5.38 8.00 8.39
N VAL A 282 6.12 7.16 7.65
CA VAL A 282 7.52 7.40 7.28
C VAL A 282 7.61 7.88 5.85
N LEU A 283 8.58 8.73 5.52
CA LEU A 283 8.84 9.08 4.12
C LEU A 283 9.33 7.87 3.34
N GLY A 284 8.67 7.57 2.22
CA GLY A 284 9.15 6.65 1.20
C GLY A 284 9.78 7.37 0.01
N ASN A 285 10.12 6.63 -1.04
CA ASN A 285 10.76 7.23 -2.21
C ASN A 285 9.80 8.09 -3.04
N HIS A 286 8.52 7.74 -3.08
CA HIS A 286 7.51 8.50 -3.82
C HIS A 286 7.13 9.80 -3.12
N ASP A 287 7.37 9.95 -1.81
CA ASP A 287 7.22 11.25 -1.12
C ASP A 287 8.09 12.36 -1.75
N PHE A 288 9.10 11.99 -2.55
CA PHE A 288 9.97 12.89 -3.31
C PHE A 288 9.60 13.03 -4.79
N ASP A 289 8.43 12.56 -5.24
CA ASP A 289 7.97 12.69 -6.64
C ASP A 289 7.67 14.14 -7.05
N PHE A 290 7.45 15.01 -6.06
CA PHE A 290 7.36 16.47 -6.23
C PHE A 290 8.54 17.17 -5.56
N VAL A 291 8.71 18.46 -5.87
CA VAL A 291 9.75 19.28 -5.21
C VAL A 291 9.62 19.22 -3.69
N PHE A 292 10.75 19.20 -2.99
CA PHE A 292 10.78 19.00 -1.54
C PHE A 292 9.91 20.01 -0.76
N GLU A 293 9.73 21.24 -1.26
CA GLU A 293 8.82 22.22 -0.66
C GLU A 293 7.35 21.77 -0.66
N ASN A 294 6.93 20.98 -1.65
CA ASN A 294 5.58 20.40 -1.65
C ASN A 294 5.45 19.37 -0.53
N LEU A 295 6.44 18.49 -0.36
CA LEU A 295 6.46 17.53 0.74
C LEU A 295 6.40 18.23 2.11
N LEU A 296 7.17 19.30 2.31
CA LEU A 296 7.10 20.09 3.54
C LEU A 296 5.72 20.74 3.74
N ALA A 297 5.07 21.19 2.65
CA ALA A 297 3.71 21.73 2.72
C ALA A 297 2.67 20.65 3.08
N LEU A 298 2.83 19.43 2.59
CA LEU A 298 2.01 18.28 2.99
C LEU A 298 2.23 17.93 4.47
N ALA A 299 3.47 17.93 4.94
CA ALA A 299 3.81 17.71 6.35
C ALA A 299 3.21 18.80 7.28
N GLU A 300 3.13 20.05 6.82
CA GLU A 300 2.42 21.12 7.55
C GLU A 300 0.89 20.97 7.55
N GLN A 301 0.33 20.29 6.55
CA GLN A 301 -1.11 20.00 6.44
C GLN A 301 -1.52 18.75 7.23
N ALA A 302 -0.60 17.81 7.41
CA ALA A 302 -0.83 16.57 8.14
C ALA A 302 -1.12 16.84 9.62
N ASP A 303 -2.20 16.23 10.13
CA ASP A 303 -2.51 16.18 11.57
C ASP A 303 -1.73 15.05 12.27
N TYR A 304 -0.98 14.26 11.51
CA TYR A 304 -0.14 13.13 11.91
C TYR A 304 1.35 13.44 11.70
N LYS A 305 2.23 12.62 12.29
CA LYS A 305 3.68 12.79 12.16
C LYS A 305 4.21 12.23 10.84
N MET A 306 4.97 13.02 10.10
CA MET A 306 5.78 12.51 8.98
C MET A 306 7.22 12.31 9.47
N LEU A 307 7.68 11.06 9.47
CA LEU A 307 8.95 10.67 10.07
C LEU A 307 10.01 10.40 9.00
N SER A 308 11.24 10.83 9.26
CA SER A 308 12.44 10.41 8.52
C SER A 308 13.68 10.88 9.24
N ALA A 309 14.41 9.97 9.90
CA ALA A 309 15.57 10.34 10.69
C ALA A 309 16.80 10.73 9.84
N ASN A 310 16.86 10.27 8.59
CA ASN A 310 18.02 10.37 7.72
C ASN A 310 17.86 11.35 6.53
N THR A 311 16.76 12.12 6.48
CA THR A 311 16.54 13.18 5.48
C THR A 311 16.97 14.54 6.02
N TYR A 312 18.03 15.13 5.42
CA TYR A 312 18.58 16.42 5.82
C TYR A 312 18.57 17.43 4.67
N MET A 313 18.61 18.71 4.98
CA MET A 313 18.96 19.73 3.99
C MET A 313 20.45 19.62 3.64
N LYS A 314 20.86 20.02 2.43
CA LYS A 314 22.28 19.98 2.01
C LYS A 314 23.23 20.82 2.84
N ASP A 315 22.73 21.80 3.60
CA ASP A 315 23.54 22.57 4.54
C ASP A 315 23.75 21.84 5.89
N GLY A 316 23.20 20.63 6.03
CA GLY A 316 23.30 19.76 7.19
C GLY A 316 22.21 19.97 8.23
N THR A 317 21.28 20.91 8.02
CA THR A 317 20.15 21.16 8.92
C THR A 317 19.06 20.10 8.78
N TYR A 318 18.33 19.84 9.85
CA TYR A 318 17.20 18.91 9.85
C TYR A 318 15.90 19.67 9.55
N PRO A 319 15.01 19.17 8.65
CA PRO A 319 13.74 19.83 8.32
C PRO A 319 12.81 19.91 9.54
N GLU A 320 12.30 21.10 9.88
CA GLU A 320 11.48 21.30 11.09
C GLU A 320 10.09 20.66 11.01
N GLN A 321 9.61 20.36 9.80
CA GLN A 321 8.32 19.71 9.54
C GLN A 321 8.36 18.18 9.73
N LEU A 322 9.55 17.60 9.79
CA LEU A 322 9.74 16.15 9.97
C LEU A 322 10.18 15.86 11.41
N GLU A 323 10.05 14.61 11.83
CA GLU A 323 10.61 14.12 13.09
C GLU A 323 11.45 12.85 12.87
N GLU A 324 12.54 12.71 13.62
CA GLU A 324 13.36 11.48 13.56
C GLU A 324 12.60 10.31 14.21
N TYR A 325 12.00 10.60 15.37
CA TYR A 325 11.15 9.71 16.14
C TYR A 325 10.32 10.53 17.13
N TYR A 326 9.28 9.92 17.68
CA TYR A 326 8.56 10.42 18.85
C TYR A 326 8.19 9.27 19.79
N VAL A 327 7.76 9.61 21.02
CA VAL A 327 7.33 8.62 22.02
C VAL A 327 5.91 8.94 22.46
N GLU A 328 5.01 7.98 22.31
CA GLU A 328 3.61 8.05 22.71
C GLU A 328 3.35 7.09 23.88
N GLU A 329 2.42 7.41 24.78
CA GLU A 329 2.02 6.50 25.86
C GLU A 329 0.69 5.82 25.50
N VAL A 330 0.74 4.53 25.16
CA VAL A 330 -0.43 3.72 24.79
C VAL A 330 -0.74 2.75 25.92
N ASN A 331 -1.90 2.92 26.56
CA ASN A 331 -2.33 2.06 27.67
C ASN A 331 -1.28 1.90 28.79
N GLY A 332 -0.49 2.95 29.06
CA GLY A 332 0.57 2.96 30.07
C GLY A 332 1.93 2.40 29.61
N ILE A 333 2.04 1.99 28.34
CA ILE A 333 3.30 1.56 27.70
C ILE A 333 3.83 2.72 26.89
N LYS A 334 5.11 3.05 27.07
CA LYS A 334 5.78 4.04 26.21
C LYS A 334 6.23 3.38 24.92
N VAL A 335 5.72 3.86 23.79
CA VAL A 335 6.04 3.35 22.46
C VAL A 335 6.82 4.41 21.71
N ALA A 336 8.09 4.14 21.38
CA ALA A 336 8.84 4.97 20.47
C ALA A 336 8.56 4.57 19.03
N ILE A 337 8.34 5.55 18.15
CA ILE A 337 8.08 5.33 16.73
C ILE A 337 9.15 6.08 15.94
N VAL A 338 10.04 5.33 15.29
CA VAL A 338 11.23 5.82 14.59
C VAL A 338 11.01 5.73 13.08
N GLY A 339 11.32 6.78 12.31
CA GLY A 339 11.21 6.75 10.85
C GLY A 339 12.56 6.58 10.15
N LEU A 340 12.66 5.60 9.23
CA LEU A 340 13.84 5.39 8.39
C LEU A 340 13.46 5.31 6.91
N THR A 341 14.12 6.11 6.08
CA THR A 341 13.87 6.22 4.64
C THR A 341 15.07 5.69 3.85
N ASP A 342 14.86 4.95 2.77
CA ASP A 342 15.97 4.45 1.93
C ASP A 342 16.86 5.62 1.44
N GLU A 343 18.19 5.52 1.58
CA GLU A 343 19.07 6.60 1.10
C GLU A 343 19.11 6.73 -0.42
N ASN A 344 18.66 5.68 -1.12
CA ASN A 344 18.61 5.61 -2.57
C ASN A 344 17.30 6.19 -3.12
N SER A 345 16.36 6.62 -2.28
CA SER A 345 15.10 7.28 -2.68
C SER A 345 15.28 8.50 -3.59
N LYS A 346 16.44 9.19 -3.50
CA LYS A 346 16.77 10.29 -4.43
C LYS A 346 16.98 9.85 -5.88
N ASP A 347 17.26 8.57 -6.11
CA ASP A 347 17.61 8.03 -7.43
C ASP A 347 16.38 7.55 -8.22
N SER A 348 15.22 7.44 -7.56
CA SER A 348 13.93 6.98 -8.12
C SER A 348 12.97 8.13 -8.47
N THR A 349 13.42 9.38 -8.38
CA THR A 349 12.65 10.59 -8.71
C THR A 349 13.45 11.53 -9.61
N HIS A 350 12.82 12.59 -10.11
CA HIS A 350 13.52 13.61 -10.88
C HIS A 350 14.55 14.34 -10.02
N TYR A 351 15.79 14.48 -10.50
CA TYR A 351 16.92 14.99 -9.70
C TYR A 351 16.70 16.40 -9.12
N THR A 352 15.84 17.21 -9.73
CA THR A 352 15.50 18.55 -9.23
C THR A 352 14.64 18.50 -7.98
N ASN A 353 13.88 17.43 -7.76
CA ASN A 353 13.00 17.29 -6.59
C ASN A 353 13.80 17.11 -5.31
N THR A 354 14.96 16.47 -5.42
CA THR A 354 15.86 16.15 -4.30
C THR A 354 17.15 16.97 -4.32
N GLN A 355 17.24 18.00 -5.17
CA GLN A 355 18.47 18.77 -5.35
C GLN A 355 18.90 19.57 -4.13
N ASP A 356 18.00 19.83 -3.17
CA ASP A 356 18.26 20.64 -1.98
C ASP A 356 18.43 19.80 -0.70
N ILE A 357 18.28 18.48 -0.80
CA ILE A 357 18.38 17.55 0.32
C ILE A 357 19.59 16.60 0.21
N GLU A 358 19.91 15.99 1.34
CA GLU A 358 20.88 14.93 1.52
C GLU A 358 20.20 13.80 2.31
N LEU A 359 20.01 12.65 1.66
CA LEU A 359 19.66 11.40 2.32
C LEU A 359 20.94 10.70 2.79
N ARG A 360 21.05 10.53 4.11
CA ARG A 360 22.17 9.82 4.76
C ARG A 360 21.88 8.32 4.86
N ASP A 361 22.93 7.52 5.04
CA ASP A 361 22.82 6.07 5.23
C ASP A 361 21.85 5.74 6.38
N HIS A 362 20.81 4.97 6.08
CA HIS A 362 19.73 4.71 7.04
C HIS A 362 20.16 3.77 8.18
N PHE A 363 21.15 2.90 7.98
CA PHE A 363 21.65 2.04 9.05
C PHE A 363 22.53 2.80 10.04
N ASP A 364 23.43 3.65 9.54
CA ASP A 364 24.28 4.49 10.38
C ASP A 364 23.44 5.44 11.24
N VAL A 365 22.49 6.15 10.63
CA VAL A 365 21.59 7.07 11.36
C VAL A 365 20.64 6.28 12.26
N GLY A 366 20.08 5.18 11.77
CA GLY A 366 19.12 4.36 12.50
C GLY A 366 19.69 3.79 13.80
N ARG A 367 20.94 3.30 13.80
CA ARG A 367 21.63 2.86 15.03
C ARG A 367 21.64 3.92 16.13
N ASP A 368 21.97 5.16 15.77
CA ASP A 368 22.06 6.27 16.73
C ASP A 368 20.67 6.73 17.22
N VAL A 369 19.66 6.70 16.35
CA VAL A 369 18.30 7.16 16.67
C VAL A 369 17.55 6.11 17.50
N VAL A 370 17.59 4.84 17.09
CA VAL A 370 16.97 3.72 17.82
C VAL A 370 17.59 3.59 19.21
N ALA A 371 18.91 3.70 19.35
CA ALA A 371 19.56 3.65 20.66
C ALA A 371 19.13 4.79 21.60
N ARG A 372 18.70 5.95 21.08
CA ARG A 372 18.10 7.01 21.91
C ARG A 372 16.65 6.71 22.25
N ALA A 373 15.87 6.33 21.25
CA ALA A 373 14.46 5.97 21.39
C ALA A 373 14.26 4.87 22.45
N ASP A 374 15.04 3.79 22.36
CA ASP A 374 15.02 2.65 23.28
C ASP A 374 15.22 3.07 24.75
N THR A 375 16.08 4.06 25.02
CA THR A 375 16.29 4.54 26.41
C THR A 375 15.11 5.30 27.01
N GLU A 376 14.14 5.71 26.18
CA GLU A 376 13.00 6.54 26.55
C GLU A 376 11.66 5.77 26.51
N SER A 377 11.64 4.58 25.89
CA SER A 377 10.46 3.75 25.66
C SER A 377 10.51 2.39 26.36
N ASP A 378 9.37 1.71 26.36
CA ASP A 378 9.21 0.31 26.74
C ASP A 378 9.15 -0.60 25.48
N VAL A 379 8.72 -0.05 24.33
CA VAL A 379 8.68 -0.72 23.02
C VAL A 379 9.16 0.25 21.93
N VAL A 380 9.97 -0.22 20.98
CA VAL A 380 10.42 0.53 19.80
C VAL A 380 9.83 -0.04 18.52
N ILE A 381 9.12 0.80 17.79
CA ILE A 381 8.58 0.52 16.45
C ILE A 381 9.38 1.32 15.43
N ALA A 382 9.99 0.65 14.45
CA ALA A 382 10.57 1.29 13.28
C ALA A 382 9.55 1.31 12.13
N LEU A 383 9.12 2.49 11.71
CA LEU A 383 8.49 2.69 10.40
C LEU A 383 9.64 2.80 9.37
N ALA A 384 9.78 1.78 8.53
CA ALA A 384 10.95 1.59 7.68
C ALA A 384 10.53 1.45 6.22
N HIS A 385 10.85 2.46 5.42
CA HIS A 385 10.62 2.42 3.98
C HIS A 385 11.94 2.16 3.25
N LEU A 386 12.45 0.93 3.38
CA LEU A 386 13.80 0.55 2.96
C LEU A 386 13.85 -0.50 1.84
N HIS A 387 12.71 -0.82 1.22
CA HIS A 387 12.63 -1.80 0.13
C HIS A 387 13.29 -3.16 0.49
N SER A 388 14.41 -3.49 -0.17
CA SER A 388 15.16 -4.73 0.02
C SER A 388 15.98 -4.77 1.31
N HIS A 389 16.12 -3.63 1.99
CA HIS A 389 16.84 -3.50 3.27
C HIS A 389 15.94 -3.71 4.49
N ASN A 390 14.60 -3.82 4.33
CA ASN A 390 13.70 -4.10 5.46
C ASN A 390 14.13 -5.38 6.20
N MET A 391 14.37 -6.49 5.47
CA MET A 391 14.87 -7.75 6.09
C MET A 391 16.32 -7.67 6.63
N GLN A 392 17.03 -6.57 6.40
CA GLN A 392 18.39 -6.33 6.91
C GLN A 392 18.38 -5.42 8.15
N LEU A 393 17.36 -4.59 8.33
CA LEU A 393 17.24 -3.67 9.47
C LEU A 393 17.37 -4.40 10.81
N PRO A 394 16.68 -5.54 11.07
CA PRO A 394 16.82 -6.28 12.33
C PRO A 394 18.22 -6.84 12.59
N ILE A 395 19.05 -6.98 11.54
CA ILE A 395 20.42 -7.48 11.61
C ILE A 395 21.41 -6.32 11.89
N GLU A 396 21.13 -5.14 11.33
CA GLU A 396 22.02 -3.98 11.34
C GLU A 396 21.76 -3.01 12.50
N ILE A 397 20.56 -3.06 13.09
CA ILE A 397 20.11 -2.16 14.16
C ILE A 397 19.53 -2.98 15.33
N GLU A 398 20.25 -3.01 16.44
CA GLU A 398 19.75 -3.57 17.71
C GLU A 398 18.73 -2.62 18.37
N GLY A 399 17.76 -3.17 19.11
CA GLY A 399 16.79 -2.40 19.91
C GLY A 399 15.49 -2.06 19.20
N VAL A 400 15.19 -2.68 18.05
CA VAL A 400 13.89 -2.57 17.38
C VAL A 400 13.04 -3.79 17.74
N ASP A 401 11.89 -3.59 18.39
CA ASP A 401 10.96 -4.69 18.72
C ASP A 401 10.07 -5.03 17.53
N VAL A 402 9.61 -4.00 16.80
CA VAL A 402 8.71 -4.15 15.65
C VAL A 402 9.18 -3.28 14.49
N GLU A 403 9.18 -3.83 13.30
CA GLU A 403 9.38 -3.12 12.05
C GLU A 403 8.08 -3.13 11.23
N VAL A 404 7.64 -1.95 10.78
CA VAL A 404 6.60 -1.81 9.76
C VAL A 404 7.31 -1.50 8.44
N ALA A 405 7.39 -2.50 7.57
CA ALA A 405 8.12 -2.46 6.33
C ALA A 405 7.28 -1.82 5.20
N GLY A 406 7.87 -0.90 4.44
CA GLY A 406 7.30 -0.30 3.22
C GLY A 406 8.27 -0.31 2.03
N GLY A 407 7.75 -0.02 0.84
CA GLY A 407 8.51 0.09 -0.41
C GLY A 407 8.76 -1.24 -1.12
N ASN A 408 8.15 -2.33 -0.65
CA ASN A 408 8.33 -3.67 -1.22
C ASN A 408 7.02 -4.28 -1.76
N ASP A 409 5.87 -3.62 -1.57
CA ASP A 409 4.53 -4.10 -1.91
C ASP A 409 4.23 -5.51 -1.38
N ILE A 410 4.88 -5.91 -0.29
CA ILE A 410 4.71 -7.25 0.27
C ILE A 410 3.51 -7.23 1.20
N PHE A 411 2.57 -8.12 0.93
CA PHE A 411 1.52 -8.48 1.87
C PHE A 411 1.82 -9.85 2.47
N GLY A 412 2.13 -9.90 3.76
CA GLY A 412 2.54 -11.13 4.41
C GLY A 412 2.33 -11.10 5.90
N ARG A 413 2.20 -12.30 6.49
CA ARG A 413 2.04 -12.40 7.94
C ARG A 413 3.27 -11.86 8.65
N PRO A 414 3.10 -11.23 9.83
CA PRO A 414 4.24 -10.82 10.62
C PRO A 414 5.15 -12.00 10.95
N GLU A 415 6.45 -11.80 10.79
CA GLU A 415 7.48 -12.82 11.04
C GLU A 415 8.63 -12.24 11.86
N TYR A 416 9.24 -13.08 12.69
CA TYR A 416 10.45 -12.69 13.41
C TYR A 416 11.68 -12.82 12.51
N VAL A 417 12.45 -11.74 12.44
CA VAL A 417 13.81 -11.72 11.90
C VAL A 417 14.72 -11.34 13.06
N GLU A 418 15.59 -12.27 13.44
CA GLU A 418 16.27 -12.21 14.75
C GLU A 418 15.23 -12.04 15.88
N ASP A 419 15.28 -10.95 16.63
CA ASP A 419 14.36 -10.64 17.73
C ASP A 419 13.29 -9.59 17.36
N THR A 420 13.30 -9.06 16.13
CA THR A 420 12.35 -8.04 15.65
C THR A 420 11.18 -8.66 14.90
N LEU A 421 9.96 -8.23 15.22
CA LEU A 421 8.76 -8.60 14.47
C LEU A 421 8.61 -7.71 13.23
N VAL A 422 8.83 -8.27 12.05
CA VAL A 422 8.69 -7.56 10.76
C VAL A 422 7.27 -7.73 10.24
N ILE A 423 6.59 -6.61 9.97
CA ILE A 423 5.23 -6.54 9.45
C ILE A 423 5.28 -6.01 8.02
N ASN A 424 4.65 -6.76 7.10
CA ASN A 424 4.53 -6.40 5.68
C ASN A 424 3.06 -6.09 5.35
N PRO A 425 2.64 -4.80 5.35
CA PRO A 425 1.23 -4.42 5.32
C PRO A 425 0.52 -4.61 3.96
N GLY A 426 1.27 -4.79 2.87
CA GLY A 426 0.77 -4.73 1.49
C GLY A 426 0.73 -3.29 0.96
N ALA A 427 -0.07 -3.06 -0.09
CA ALA A 427 -0.08 -1.80 -0.82
C ALA A 427 -1.49 -1.37 -1.28
N HIS A 428 -1.58 -0.17 -1.86
CA HIS A 428 -2.70 0.36 -2.66
C HIS A 428 -4.04 0.45 -1.93
N SER A 429 -4.02 0.59 -0.60
CA SER A 429 -5.19 0.41 0.28
C SER A 429 -5.95 -0.90 0.09
N ALA A 430 -5.36 -1.87 -0.65
CA ALA A 430 -5.91 -3.19 -0.90
C ALA A 430 -5.71 -4.12 0.30
N CYS A 431 -4.81 -3.75 1.21
CA CYS A 431 -4.44 -4.52 2.38
C CYS A 431 -4.42 -3.61 3.62
N LEU A 432 -4.77 -4.19 4.76
CA LEU A 432 -4.63 -3.59 6.08
C LEU A 432 -4.20 -4.71 7.03
N THR A 433 -3.28 -4.43 7.95
CA THR A 433 -2.88 -5.40 8.97
C THR A 433 -3.15 -4.83 10.35
N GLN A 434 -3.90 -5.56 11.18
CA GLN A 434 -3.96 -5.32 12.61
C GLN A 434 -2.86 -6.13 13.29
N VAL A 435 -2.08 -5.49 14.15
CA VAL A 435 -1.14 -6.14 15.06
C VAL A 435 -1.35 -5.59 16.47
N ASN A 436 -1.69 -6.45 17.42
CA ASN A 436 -1.78 -6.09 18.81
C ASN A 436 -0.55 -6.61 19.54
N ILE A 437 0.31 -5.70 20.01
CA ILE A 437 1.52 -6.03 20.78
C ILE A 437 1.10 -6.27 22.23
N ASN A 438 1.43 -7.44 22.77
CA ASN A 438 1.18 -7.79 24.15
C ASN A 438 2.43 -7.53 24.99
N VAL A 439 2.27 -6.72 26.02
CA VAL A 439 3.36 -6.26 26.89
C VAL A 439 3.10 -6.73 28.30
N LEU A 440 4.10 -7.34 28.93
CA LEU A 440 4.07 -7.77 30.33
C LEU A 440 5.28 -7.17 31.05
N ASN A 441 5.05 -6.52 32.19
CA ASN A 441 6.12 -5.86 32.97
C ASN A 441 6.97 -4.90 32.12
N LYS A 442 6.34 -4.22 31.15
CA LYS A 442 6.98 -3.29 30.20
C LYS A 442 7.92 -3.94 29.18
N GLU A 443 7.82 -5.25 28.96
CA GLU A 443 8.53 -5.96 27.91
C GLU A 443 7.53 -6.64 26.97
N MET A 444 7.79 -6.62 25.66
CA MET A 444 6.98 -7.35 24.68
C MET A 444 7.10 -8.86 24.93
N VAL A 445 5.96 -9.53 25.08
CA VAL A 445 5.90 -11.00 25.30
C VAL A 445 5.26 -11.75 24.14
N GLY A 446 4.61 -11.04 23.22
CA GLY A 446 4.02 -11.64 22.04
C GLY A 446 3.13 -10.67 21.28
N TYR A 447 2.43 -11.19 20.28
CA TYR A 447 1.52 -10.41 19.45
C TYR A 447 0.33 -11.25 18.99
N THR A 448 -0.72 -10.58 18.55
CA THR A 448 -1.75 -11.19 17.70
C THR A 448 -1.87 -10.37 16.43
N ALA A 449 -2.17 -11.03 15.30
CA ALA A 449 -2.27 -10.35 14.03
C ALA A 449 -3.48 -10.84 13.22
N ASN A 450 -4.14 -9.91 12.55
CA ASN A 450 -5.16 -10.19 11.54
C ASN A 450 -4.85 -9.40 10.28
N GLN A 451 -5.00 -10.04 9.14
CA GLN A 451 -4.78 -9.44 7.84
C GLN A 451 -6.11 -9.27 7.11
N PHE A 452 -6.32 -8.10 6.54
CA PHE A 452 -7.54 -7.73 5.85
C PHE A 452 -7.22 -7.40 4.40
N VAL A 453 -7.87 -8.11 3.46
CA VAL A 453 -7.88 -7.73 2.04
C VAL A 453 -9.09 -6.84 1.79
N ILE A 454 -8.92 -5.60 1.35
CA ILE A 454 -10.02 -4.64 1.32
C ILE A 454 -10.90 -4.89 0.09
N THR A 455 -12.14 -5.35 0.28
CA THR A 455 -13.11 -5.63 -0.80
C THR A 455 -14.50 -5.09 -0.48
N GLU A 456 -15.44 -5.23 -1.42
CA GLU A 456 -16.81 -4.72 -1.28
C GLU A 456 -17.64 -5.34 -0.15
N VAL A 457 -17.16 -6.42 0.49
CA VAL A 457 -17.80 -6.98 1.69
C VAL A 457 -17.67 -6.06 2.90
N ILE A 458 -16.65 -5.20 2.91
CA ILE A 458 -16.45 -4.17 3.93
C ILE A 458 -17.26 -2.94 3.49
N PRO A 459 -18.20 -2.45 4.33
CA PRO A 459 -18.93 -1.24 4.01
C PRO A 459 -18.00 -0.03 4.03
N GLU A 460 -18.35 1.03 3.30
CA GLU A 460 -17.61 2.29 3.31
C GLU A 460 -17.93 3.10 4.57
N ASN A 461 -16.90 3.69 5.19
CA ASN A 461 -17.06 4.73 6.20
C ASN A 461 -17.48 6.02 5.50
N GLU A 462 -18.60 6.58 5.95
CA GLU A 462 -19.27 7.72 5.30
C GLU A 462 -18.48 9.03 5.41
N GLU A 463 -17.75 9.24 6.51
CA GLU A 463 -16.95 10.46 6.71
C GLU A 463 -15.74 10.48 5.77
N VAL A 464 -15.00 9.37 5.71
CA VAL A 464 -13.88 9.20 4.77
C VAL A 464 -14.37 9.27 3.33
N LYS A 465 -15.50 8.60 3.03
CA LYS A 465 -16.11 8.64 1.71
C LYS A 465 -16.43 10.06 1.24
N GLN A 466 -16.95 10.92 2.11
CA GLN A 466 -17.25 12.31 1.76
C GLN A 466 -16.00 13.10 1.36
N VAL A 467 -14.86 12.84 2.01
CA VAL A 467 -13.58 13.47 1.65
C VAL A 467 -13.09 12.95 0.29
N VAL A 468 -13.14 11.64 0.07
CA VAL A 468 -12.78 11.04 -1.23
C VAL A 468 -13.67 11.57 -2.35
N ASP A 469 -15.00 11.54 -2.19
CA ASP A 469 -15.97 11.98 -3.19
C ASP A 469 -15.80 13.47 -3.53
N LYS A 470 -15.45 14.32 -2.56
CA LYS A 470 -15.10 15.73 -2.80
C LYS A 470 -13.95 15.85 -3.81
N TYR A 471 -12.86 15.12 -3.61
CA TYR A 471 -11.71 15.15 -4.51
C TYR A 471 -12.03 14.55 -5.88
N VAL A 472 -12.86 13.50 -5.93
CA VAL A 472 -13.34 12.92 -7.20
C VAL A 472 -14.19 13.93 -7.99
N ASP A 473 -15.09 14.65 -7.33
CA ASP A 473 -15.93 15.68 -7.95
C ASP A 473 -15.10 16.90 -8.43
N GLU A 474 -14.13 17.33 -7.62
CA GLU A 474 -13.18 18.40 -7.99
C GLU A 474 -12.31 17.97 -9.18
N MET A 475 -11.80 16.72 -9.19
CA MET A 475 -11.10 16.14 -10.34
C MET A 475 -11.98 16.15 -11.59
N GLY A 476 -13.23 15.68 -11.49
CA GLY A 476 -14.18 15.70 -12.59
C GLY A 476 -14.44 17.10 -13.15
N THR A 477 -14.36 18.13 -12.30
CA THR A 477 -14.43 19.52 -12.73
C THR A 477 -13.15 19.95 -13.46
N MET A 478 -11.97 19.68 -12.88
CA MET A 478 -10.67 20.01 -13.47
C MET A 478 -10.42 19.32 -14.82
N MET A 479 -11.02 18.16 -15.06
CA MET A 479 -10.95 17.49 -16.36
C MET A 479 -11.48 18.37 -17.51
N ASN A 480 -12.32 19.36 -17.22
CA ASN A 480 -12.83 20.32 -18.21
C ASN A 480 -11.96 21.59 -18.37
N ASP A 481 -10.89 21.72 -17.58
CA ASP A 481 -10.03 22.89 -17.65
C ASP A 481 -9.31 22.93 -18.99
N VAL A 482 -9.36 24.10 -19.63
CA VAL A 482 -8.67 24.34 -20.90
C VAL A 482 -7.19 24.58 -20.60
N VAL A 483 -6.35 23.68 -21.10
CA VAL A 483 -4.89 23.69 -20.88
C VAL A 483 -4.15 24.31 -22.06
N ALA A 484 -4.71 24.26 -23.27
CA ALA A 484 -4.14 24.89 -24.47
C ALA A 484 -5.22 25.15 -25.52
N VAL A 485 -4.83 25.75 -26.65
CA VAL A 485 -5.68 25.86 -27.85
C VAL A 485 -5.01 25.14 -29.02
N ALA A 486 -5.70 24.19 -29.63
CA ALA A 486 -5.28 23.52 -30.86
C ALA A 486 -5.73 24.34 -32.09
N THR A 487 -4.76 24.81 -32.89
CA THR A 487 -5.06 25.64 -34.07
C THR A 487 -5.79 24.87 -35.17
N GLU A 488 -5.55 23.56 -35.25
CA GLU A 488 -6.19 22.60 -36.16
C GLU A 488 -6.35 21.24 -35.45
N GLN A 489 -7.18 20.35 -36.01
CA GLN A 489 -7.41 19.02 -35.46
C GLN A 489 -6.14 18.15 -35.53
N PHE A 490 -5.70 17.64 -34.38
CA PHE A 490 -4.73 16.55 -34.28
C PHE A 490 -5.41 15.22 -34.59
N LYS A 491 -5.33 14.79 -35.85
CA LYS A 491 -5.98 13.56 -36.30
C LYS A 491 -5.35 12.31 -35.69
N TRP A 492 -6.21 11.39 -35.29
CA TRP A 492 -5.82 10.11 -34.76
C TRP A 492 -6.66 8.97 -35.34
N SER A 493 -5.99 7.86 -35.58
CA SER A 493 -6.56 6.51 -35.66
C SER A 493 -5.40 5.54 -35.48
N ALA A 494 -5.69 4.30 -35.04
CA ALA A 494 -4.64 3.28 -34.94
C ALA A 494 -3.83 3.13 -36.25
N PRO A 495 -4.43 3.12 -37.46
CA PRO A 495 -3.66 3.16 -38.70
C PRO A 495 -2.73 4.37 -38.85
N LEU A 496 -3.19 5.57 -38.52
CA LEU A 496 -2.39 6.79 -38.69
C LEU A 496 -1.17 6.81 -37.77
N VAL A 497 -1.35 6.52 -36.48
CA VAL A 497 -0.24 6.62 -35.51
C VAL A 497 0.70 5.40 -35.53
N ARG A 498 0.27 4.28 -36.14
CA ARG A 498 1.04 3.02 -36.16
C ARG A 498 1.63 2.63 -37.51
N THR A 499 1.52 3.49 -38.52
CA THR A 499 2.07 3.20 -39.86
C THR A 499 2.74 4.38 -40.54
N GLN A 500 2.68 5.58 -39.97
CA GLN A 500 3.25 6.80 -40.54
C GLN A 500 3.51 7.83 -39.44
N GLU A 501 4.17 8.94 -39.79
CA GLU A 501 4.34 10.09 -38.89
C GLU A 501 3.00 10.67 -38.45
N ASN A 502 2.90 10.99 -37.15
CA ASN A 502 1.72 11.58 -36.55
C ASN A 502 2.04 12.85 -35.75
N ALA A 503 1.34 13.93 -36.04
CA ALA A 503 1.60 15.24 -35.44
C ALA A 503 1.40 15.28 -33.92
N LEU A 504 0.43 14.53 -33.37
CA LEU A 504 0.20 14.48 -31.92
C LEU A 504 1.32 13.71 -31.22
N ALA A 505 1.76 12.60 -31.82
CA ALA A 505 2.87 11.84 -31.29
C ALA A 505 4.21 12.58 -31.40
N ASN A 506 4.39 13.42 -32.44
CA ASN A 506 5.56 14.28 -32.57
C ASN A 506 5.67 15.25 -31.38
N ILE A 507 4.61 15.99 -31.07
CA ILE A 507 4.62 16.98 -29.99
C ILE A 507 4.74 16.31 -28.61
N ALA A 508 4.21 15.10 -28.42
CA ALA A 508 4.40 14.33 -27.20
C ALA A 508 5.84 13.77 -27.06
N ALA A 509 6.44 13.29 -28.15
CA ALA A 509 7.86 12.91 -28.13
C ALA A 509 8.76 14.13 -27.87
N ASP A 510 8.36 15.33 -28.33
CA ASP A 510 9.07 16.58 -28.01
C ASP A 510 8.99 16.93 -26.53
N SER A 511 7.80 16.84 -25.92
CA SER A 511 7.64 17.11 -24.48
C SER A 511 8.52 16.18 -23.63
N GLN A 512 8.57 14.90 -23.99
CA GLN A 512 9.43 13.91 -23.34
C GLN A 512 10.91 14.25 -23.52
N ARG A 513 11.35 14.54 -24.76
CA ARG A 513 12.76 14.83 -25.03
C ARG A 513 13.25 16.09 -24.33
N GLU A 514 12.42 17.14 -24.33
CA GLU A 514 12.74 18.43 -23.74
C GLU A 514 12.83 18.35 -22.22
N TYR A 515 11.85 17.70 -21.57
CA TYR A 515 11.83 17.53 -20.11
C TYR A 515 13.08 16.80 -19.59
N PHE A 516 13.49 15.72 -20.25
CA PHE A 516 14.66 14.92 -19.85
C PHE A 516 16.00 15.44 -20.38
N GLU A 517 16.01 16.52 -21.15
CA GLU A 517 17.17 16.99 -21.92
C GLU A 517 17.87 15.84 -22.69
N ALA A 518 17.06 14.92 -23.25
CA ALA A 518 17.54 13.71 -23.91
C ALA A 518 17.99 14.00 -25.36
N ASP A 519 18.87 13.16 -25.89
CA ASP A 519 19.26 13.23 -27.31
C ASP A 519 18.08 12.81 -28.20
N ILE A 520 17.35 11.77 -27.79
CA ILE A 520 16.30 11.10 -28.57
C ILE A 520 15.11 10.78 -27.65
N ALA A 521 13.88 10.90 -28.15
CA ALA A 521 12.69 10.30 -27.54
C ALA A 521 12.07 9.28 -28.49
N LEU A 522 11.67 8.12 -27.96
CA LEU A 522 10.96 7.07 -28.70
C LEU A 522 9.61 6.80 -28.04
N GLN A 523 8.53 7.04 -28.78
CA GLN A 523 7.16 6.84 -28.33
C GLN A 523 6.50 5.76 -29.21
N ASN A 524 6.11 4.64 -28.60
CA ASN A 524 5.33 3.62 -29.32
C ASN A 524 3.93 4.15 -29.66
N GLY A 525 3.48 3.86 -30.89
CA GLY A 525 2.21 4.34 -31.42
C GLY A 525 0.99 3.77 -30.70
N ASP A 526 1.12 2.64 -29.99
CA ASP A 526 0.05 2.13 -29.13
C ASP A 526 -0.27 3.06 -27.96
N GLY A 527 0.73 3.81 -27.46
CA GLY A 527 0.58 4.72 -26.33
C GLY A 527 -0.29 5.96 -26.62
N VAL A 528 -0.53 6.28 -27.90
CA VAL A 528 -1.43 7.39 -28.31
C VAL A 528 -2.80 6.81 -28.67
N ARG A 529 -3.85 7.24 -27.95
CA ARG A 529 -5.18 6.59 -28.00
C ARG A 529 -6.31 7.42 -28.55
N ALA A 530 -6.11 8.73 -28.70
CA ALA A 530 -7.10 9.62 -29.28
C ALA A 530 -6.43 10.81 -29.96
N GLY A 531 -7.22 11.53 -30.74
CA GLY A 531 -6.84 12.80 -31.34
C GLY A 531 -7.32 13.95 -30.47
N ILE A 532 -6.95 15.17 -30.86
CA ILE A 532 -7.40 16.40 -30.19
C ILE A 532 -8.12 17.23 -31.25
N GLU A 533 -9.36 17.64 -30.95
CA GLU A 533 -10.16 18.48 -31.85
C GLU A 533 -9.60 19.89 -31.96
N GLN A 534 -9.96 20.60 -33.03
CA GLN A 534 -9.60 22.01 -33.16
C GLN A 534 -10.34 22.85 -32.10
N GLY A 535 -9.63 23.80 -31.49
CA GLY A 535 -10.18 24.71 -30.49
C GLY A 535 -9.58 24.46 -29.10
N ASP A 536 -10.40 24.66 -28.07
CA ASP A 536 -9.96 24.47 -26.68
C ASP A 536 -9.54 23.01 -26.45
N VAL A 537 -8.34 22.83 -25.90
CA VAL A 537 -7.81 21.53 -25.47
C VAL A 537 -8.00 21.43 -23.97
N THR A 538 -8.80 20.48 -23.53
CA THR A 538 -9.07 20.23 -22.12
C THR A 538 -8.08 19.23 -21.52
N LEU A 539 -7.97 19.20 -20.20
CA LEU A 539 -7.21 18.15 -19.51
C LEU A 539 -7.76 16.74 -19.84
N ASN A 540 -9.08 16.60 -19.98
CA ASN A 540 -9.70 15.36 -20.45
C ASN A 540 -9.19 14.95 -21.84
N ASP A 541 -8.95 15.88 -22.75
CA ASP A 541 -8.40 15.56 -24.08
C ASP A 541 -6.98 14.99 -23.97
N VAL A 542 -6.15 15.54 -23.07
CA VAL A 542 -4.80 15.02 -22.79
C VAL A 542 -4.86 13.61 -22.22
N TYR A 543 -5.71 13.38 -21.22
CA TYR A 543 -5.88 12.09 -20.57
C TYR A 543 -6.47 11.04 -21.52
N THR A 544 -7.39 11.45 -22.40
CA THR A 544 -7.95 10.58 -23.42
C THR A 544 -6.90 10.22 -24.49
N ALA A 545 -5.99 11.16 -24.82
CA ALA A 545 -4.89 10.90 -25.74
C ALA A 545 -3.83 9.96 -25.16
N PHE A 546 -3.52 10.07 -23.86
CA PHE A 546 -2.51 9.28 -23.15
C PHE A 546 -3.09 8.64 -21.86
N PRO A 547 -3.95 7.62 -21.97
CA PRO A 547 -4.75 7.11 -20.86
C PRO A 547 -4.03 6.05 -20.01
N PHE A 548 -2.82 5.63 -20.39
CA PHE A 548 -2.07 4.64 -19.64
C PHE A 548 -1.20 5.30 -18.58
N ASP A 549 -1.03 4.62 -17.45
CA ASP A 549 -0.12 4.97 -16.36
C ASP A 549 1.33 4.59 -16.68
N ASN A 550 1.73 4.79 -17.94
CA ASN A 550 3.12 4.58 -18.36
C ASN A 550 3.98 5.76 -17.88
N ARG A 551 5.04 5.43 -17.15
CA ARG A 551 6.04 6.39 -16.66
C ARG A 551 7.17 6.56 -17.66
N MET A 552 7.84 7.70 -17.63
CA MET A 552 9.02 7.95 -18.46
C MET A 552 10.28 7.47 -17.76
N ILE A 553 11.20 6.89 -18.53
CA ILE A 553 12.53 6.51 -18.05
C ILE A 553 13.58 7.06 -19.00
N LEU A 554 14.75 7.38 -18.46
CA LEU A 554 15.90 7.78 -19.24
C LEU A 554 16.90 6.63 -19.29
N ILE A 555 17.25 6.19 -20.49
CA ILE A 555 18.27 5.17 -20.71
C ILE A 555 19.45 5.74 -21.48
N GLU A 556 20.59 5.06 -21.35
CA GLU A 556 21.78 5.25 -22.13
C GLU A 556 21.99 4.02 -23.02
N THR A 557 22.04 4.21 -24.34
CA THR A 557 22.19 3.11 -25.30
C THR A 557 22.94 3.54 -26.55
N THR A 558 23.45 2.60 -27.34
CA THR A 558 24.22 2.90 -28.55
C THR A 558 23.32 3.21 -29.75
N GLY A 559 23.84 3.93 -30.74
CA GLY A 559 23.12 4.18 -32.00
C GLY A 559 22.71 2.91 -32.73
N GLN A 560 23.46 1.81 -32.54
CA GLN A 560 23.10 0.47 -33.02
C GLN A 560 21.80 -0.03 -32.40
N ILE A 561 21.59 0.17 -31.09
CA ILE A 561 20.35 -0.25 -30.42
C ILE A 561 19.17 0.62 -30.85
N VAL A 562 19.38 1.93 -31.00
CA VAL A 562 18.36 2.83 -31.58
C VAL A 562 17.95 2.36 -32.97
N TRP A 563 18.92 1.98 -33.82
CA TRP A 563 18.65 1.43 -35.14
C TRP A 563 17.81 0.15 -35.07
N GLU A 564 18.19 -0.79 -34.20
CA GLU A 564 17.47 -2.05 -34.01
C GLU A 564 16.05 -1.83 -33.50
N ALA A 565 15.85 -0.90 -32.56
CA ALA A 565 14.53 -0.54 -32.03
C ALA A 565 13.64 0.04 -33.13
N LEU A 566 14.18 0.92 -33.98
CA LEU A 566 13.45 1.47 -35.12
C LEU A 566 13.12 0.41 -36.17
N GLU A 567 14.04 -0.50 -36.49
CA GLU A 567 13.79 -1.66 -37.39
C GLU A 567 12.71 -2.60 -36.82
N HIS A 568 12.74 -2.85 -35.51
CA HIS A 568 11.70 -3.61 -34.82
C HIS A 568 10.36 -2.90 -34.90
N GLY A 569 10.30 -1.60 -34.59
CA GLY A 569 9.06 -0.82 -34.63
C GLY A 569 8.36 -0.87 -35.99
N ILE A 570 9.12 -0.91 -37.08
CA ILE A 570 8.56 -1.02 -38.45
C ILE A 570 8.34 -2.46 -38.93
N ALA A 571 8.71 -3.50 -38.18
CA ALA A 571 8.59 -4.90 -38.62
C ALA A 571 7.14 -5.33 -38.91
N GLY A 572 6.17 -4.80 -38.15
CA GLY A 572 4.74 -5.06 -38.34
C GLY A 572 4.12 -4.41 -39.58
N TYR A 573 4.74 -3.36 -40.15
CA TYR A 573 4.18 -2.60 -41.27
C TYR A 573 3.85 -3.49 -42.49
N PRO A 574 2.74 -3.25 -43.24
CA PRO A 574 1.73 -2.19 -43.06
C PRO A 574 0.62 -2.53 -42.04
N SER A 575 0.79 -3.58 -41.24
CA SER A 575 -0.14 -3.90 -40.14
C SER A 575 -0.06 -2.81 -39.06
N THR A 576 -1.17 -2.54 -38.39
CA THR A 576 -1.27 -1.47 -37.38
C THR A 576 -0.80 -1.96 -35.99
N ALA A 577 0.38 -2.58 -35.95
CA ALA A 577 0.98 -3.07 -34.71
C ALA A 577 1.35 -1.91 -33.79
N GLY A 578 1.13 -2.08 -32.48
CA GLY A 578 1.38 -1.04 -31.47
C GLY A 578 2.83 -0.54 -31.42
N GLN A 579 3.76 -1.45 -31.73
CA GLN A 579 5.21 -1.22 -31.68
C GLN A 579 5.75 -0.09 -32.58
N PHE A 580 5.01 0.42 -33.57
CA PHE A 580 5.55 1.46 -34.47
C PHE A 580 6.01 2.72 -33.72
N LEU A 581 7.25 3.16 -33.93
CA LEU A 581 7.84 4.28 -33.18
C LEU A 581 7.62 5.63 -33.85
N GLN A 582 7.07 6.54 -33.05
CA GLN A 582 7.10 7.99 -33.23
C GLN A 582 8.34 8.52 -32.50
N VAL A 583 8.90 9.63 -32.97
CA VAL A 583 10.28 10.02 -32.60
C VAL A 583 10.43 11.51 -32.39
N SER A 584 11.35 11.90 -31.51
CA SER A 584 11.92 13.25 -31.42
C SER A 584 13.45 13.16 -31.32
N GLY A 585 14.17 14.16 -31.84
CA GLY A 585 15.64 14.18 -31.82
C GLY A 585 16.31 13.37 -32.94
N LEU A 586 15.55 12.71 -33.82
CA LEU A 586 16.03 12.05 -35.03
C LEU A 586 14.94 12.00 -36.11
N SER A 587 15.32 11.62 -37.32
CA SER A 587 14.41 11.17 -38.38
C SER A 587 14.87 9.84 -38.96
N TYR A 588 13.94 9.03 -39.46
CA TYR A 588 14.28 7.75 -40.10
C TYR A 588 13.51 7.49 -41.39
N LYS A 589 14.11 6.66 -42.23
CA LYS A 589 13.62 6.31 -43.56
C LYS A 589 13.65 4.81 -43.75
N PHE A 590 12.57 4.23 -44.26
CA PHE A 590 12.51 2.78 -44.52
C PHE A 590 11.80 2.42 -45.82
N ASP A 591 12.09 1.23 -46.36
CA ASP A 591 11.42 0.65 -47.53
C ASP A 591 10.30 -0.30 -47.08
N GLY A 592 9.05 0.12 -47.24
CA GLY A 592 7.87 -0.65 -46.85
C GLY A 592 7.69 -1.94 -47.65
N SER A 593 8.34 -2.08 -48.82
CA SER A 593 8.25 -3.28 -49.67
C SER A 593 9.20 -4.41 -49.26
N LYS A 594 10.17 -4.12 -48.38
CA LYS A 594 11.17 -5.08 -47.95
C LYS A 594 10.66 -5.99 -46.81
N PRO A 595 11.22 -7.20 -46.66
CA PRO A 595 10.92 -8.04 -45.50
C PRO A 595 11.35 -7.36 -44.20
N ALA A 596 10.63 -7.63 -43.11
CA ALA A 596 10.99 -7.18 -41.77
C ALA A 596 12.43 -7.59 -41.43
N GLY A 597 13.20 -6.70 -40.79
CA GLY A 597 14.63 -6.87 -40.52
C GLY A 597 15.54 -6.32 -41.61
N GLU A 598 15.00 -5.95 -42.78
CA GLU A 598 15.75 -5.37 -43.89
C GLU A 598 15.16 -4.04 -44.39
N ARG A 599 14.25 -3.42 -43.61
CA ARG A 599 13.46 -2.26 -44.07
C ARG A 599 14.17 -0.93 -43.89
N MET A 600 14.92 -0.73 -42.81
CA MET A 600 15.57 0.54 -42.51
C MET A 600 16.59 0.92 -43.59
N ILE A 601 16.51 2.16 -44.04
CA ILE A 601 17.43 2.75 -45.03
C ILE A 601 18.40 3.69 -44.34
N SER A 602 17.91 4.57 -43.48
CA SER A 602 18.74 5.57 -42.79
C SER A 602 18.07 6.11 -41.54
N VAL A 603 18.88 6.47 -40.55
CA VAL A 603 18.50 7.23 -39.37
C VAL A 603 19.42 8.46 -39.32
N THR A 604 18.85 9.65 -39.15
CA THR A 604 19.54 10.94 -39.28
C THR A 604 19.30 11.80 -38.05
N MET A 605 20.35 12.43 -37.53
CA MET A 605 20.29 13.39 -36.42
C MET A 605 19.81 14.78 -36.90
N PRO A 606 19.44 15.72 -35.99
CA PRO A 606 18.87 17.01 -36.38
C PRO A 606 19.79 17.89 -37.23
N ASP A 607 21.11 17.68 -37.15
CA ASP A 607 22.12 18.37 -37.97
C ASP A 607 22.28 17.79 -39.38
N GLY A 608 21.52 16.74 -39.71
CA GLY A 608 21.57 16.05 -41.01
C GLY A 608 22.63 14.96 -41.11
N THR A 609 23.38 14.67 -40.04
CA THR A 609 24.36 13.58 -40.04
C THR A 609 23.69 12.23 -39.78
N PRO A 610 24.19 11.12 -40.37
CA PRO A 610 23.72 9.78 -40.02
C PRO A 610 23.97 9.47 -38.53
N ILE A 611 23.11 8.67 -37.92
CA ILE A 611 23.36 8.17 -36.57
C ILE A 611 24.69 7.38 -36.53
N GLU A 612 25.50 7.63 -35.52
CA GLU A 612 26.75 6.91 -35.31
C GLU A 612 26.47 5.65 -34.48
N LEU A 613 26.61 4.47 -35.09
CA LEU A 613 26.17 3.20 -34.48
C LEU A 613 26.89 2.87 -33.16
N ASP A 614 28.19 3.21 -33.06
CA ASP A 614 29.00 2.94 -31.88
C ASP A 614 28.93 4.06 -30.82
N LYS A 615 28.27 5.19 -31.13
CA LYS A 615 28.12 6.31 -30.21
C LYS A 615 26.98 6.03 -29.24
N THR A 616 27.16 6.44 -28.00
CA THR A 616 26.15 6.38 -26.94
C THR A 616 25.26 7.63 -26.94
N TYR A 617 23.97 7.43 -26.72
CA TYR A 617 22.92 8.46 -26.68
C TYR A 617 22.07 8.32 -25.42
N LYS A 618 21.60 9.46 -24.89
CA LYS A 618 20.52 9.51 -23.91
C LYS A 618 19.20 9.38 -24.64
N VAL A 619 18.44 8.34 -24.33
CA VAL A 619 17.16 8.04 -24.98
C VAL A 619 16.08 7.99 -23.91
N VAL A 620 15.05 8.81 -24.06
CA VAL A 620 13.86 8.72 -23.20
C VAL A 620 12.83 7.80 -23.85
N ILE A 621 12.31 6.85 -23.07
CA ILE A 621 11.28 5.87 -23.44
C ILE A 621 10.28 5.72 -22.30
N ASN A 622 9.15 5.07 -22.52
CA ASN A 622 8.27 4.69 -21.42
C ASN A 622 8.68 3.35 -20.77
N ASP A 623 8.28 3.17 -19.51
CA ASP A 623 8.54 1.97 -18.70
C ASP A 623 7.97 0.69 -19.30
N PHE A 624 6.82 0.74 -19.98
CA PHE A 624 6.30 -0.41 -20.75
C PHE A 624 7.33 -0.91 -21.78
N MET A 625 7.94 -0.02 -22.57
CA MET A 625 9.05 -0.38 -23.47
C MET A 625 10.32 -0.76 -22.69
N GLY A 626 10.59 -0.08 -21.58
CA GLY A 626 11.70 -0.35 -20.66
C GLY A 626 11.64 -1.74 -20.01
N GLY A 627 10.46 -2.34 -19.89
CA GLY A 627 10.25 -3.72 -19.43
C GLY A 627 10.14 -4.76 -20.57
N GLY A 628 10.41 -4.37 -21.81
CA GLY A 628 10.33 -5.25 -22.99
C GLY A 628 8.95 -5.31 -23.67
N GLY A 629 8.00 -4.49 -23.24
CA GLY A 629 6.69 -4.35 -23.87
C GLY A 629 6.78 -4.06 -25.37
N ASP A 630 5.76 -4.45 -26.14
CA ASP A 630 5.77 -4.41 -27.61
C ASP A 630 6.95 -5.17 -28.28
N GLY A 631 7.67 -6.01 -27.53
CA GLY A 631 8.84 -6.77 -28.01
C GLY A 631 10.14 -5.97 -28.02
N TYR A 632 10.22 -4.87 -27.25
CA TYR A 632 11.42 -4.04 -27.12
C TYR A 632 12.48 -4.63 -26.17
N ASP A 633 12.82 -5.91 -26.37
CA ASP A 633 13.76 -6.67 -25.52
C ASP A 633 15.16 -6.04 -25.48
N MET A 634 15.53 -5.24 -26.48
CA MET A 634 16.82 -4.54 -26.53
C MET A 634 16.94 -3.39 -25.52
N PHE A 635 15.83 -2.92 -24.95
CA PHE A 635 15.82 -2.00 -23.83
C PHE A 635 15.81 -2.79 -22.52
N ASN A 636 14.75 -3.55 -22.25
CA ASN A 636 14.49 -4.39 -21.06
C ASN A 636 15.36 -4.12 -19.82
N VAL A 637 15.38 -2.86 -19.36
CA VAL A 637 16.15 -2.41 -18.20
C VAL A 637 15.41 -2.63 -16.87
N LEU A 638 14.09 -2.91 -16.92
CA LEU A 638 13.25 -3.06 -15.73
C LEU A 638 12.99 -4.52 -15.31
N ASN A 639 13.35 -5.51 -16.15
CA ASN A 639 13.21 -6.95 -15.81
C ASN A 639 14.56 -7.70 -15.93
N PRO A 640 15.44 -7.63 -14.91
CA PRO A 640 16.79 -8.21 -14.96
C PRO A 640 16.86 -9.74 -14.95
N ASN A 641 15.78 -10.42 -14.53
CA ASN A 641 15.79 -11.84 -14.15
C ASN A 641 15.24 -12.80 -15.22
N THR A 642 14.85 -12.30 -16.39
CA THR A 642 14.55 -13.16 -17.55
C THR A 642 15.85 -13.72 -18.13
N GLU A 643 15.82 -14.85 -18.86
CA GLU A 643 17.02 -15.39 -19.55
C GLU A 643 17.68 -14.38 -20.52
N SER A 644 16.99 -13.26 -20.81
CA SER A 644 17.50 -12.11 -21.56
C SER A 644 18.30 -11.09 -20.73
N GLY A 645 18.19 -11.10 -19.39
CA GLY A 645 18.95 -10.24 -18.47
C GLY A 645 18.71 -8.74 -18.66
N LEU A 646 19.18 -7.93 -17.71
CA LEU A 646 19.68 -6.60 -18.05
C LEU A 646 20.68 -6.80 -19.18
N THR A 647 20.29 -6.51 -20.42
CA THR A 647 21.24 -6.68 -21.51
C THR A 647 22.36 -5.66 -21.28
N ASP A 648 23.63 -6.04 -21.44
CA ASP A 648 24.78 -5.11 -21.47
C ASP A 648 24.67 -4.01 -22.57
N ARG A 649 23.51 -3.91 -23.23
CA ARG A 649 23.23 -3.11 -24.42
C ARG A 649 22.59 -1.77 -24.08
N SER A 650 21.87 -1.67 -22.95
CA SER A 650 21.21 -0.45 -22.50
C SER A 650 21.37 -0.30 -20.99
N LYS A 651 21.60 0.93 -20.53
CA LYS A 651 21.80 1.27 -19.12
C LYS A 651 20.70 2.22 -18.66
N LEU A 652 20.02 1.89 -17.57
CA LEU A 652 19.08 2.80 -16.91
C LEU A 652 19.86 3.98 -16.32
N LEU A 653 19.49 5.21 -16.69
CA LEU A 653 20.04 6.44 -16.12
C LEU A 653 19.11 7.04 -15.07
N LEU A 654 17.81 7.12 -15.39
CA LEU A 654 16.78 7.60 -14.47
C LEU A 654 15.55 6.70 -14.61
N ASN A 655 15.07 6.21 -13.48
CA ASN A 655 13.74 5.63 -13.36
C ASN A 655 12.87 6.70 -12.71
N THR A 656 11.88 7.22 -13.41
CA THR A 656 11.03 8.29 -12.86
C THR A 656 9.61 7.82 -12.71
N ASN A 657 8.84 8.55 -11.90
CA ASN A 657 7.38 8.40 -11.79
C ASN A 657 6.61 9.42 -12.63
N ASP A 658 7.31 10.06 -13.56
CA ASP A 658 6.74 11.06 -14.44
C ASP A 658 5.87 10.42 -15.53
N TYR A 659 4.56 10.60 -15.47
CA TYR A 659 3.64 10.07 -16.48
C TYR A 659 3.72 10.85 -17.79
N ILE A 660 3.57 10.14 -18.92
CA ILE A 660 3.52 10.76 -20.26
C ILE A 660 2.52 11.91 -20.32
N ARG A 661 1.32 11.70 -19.76
CA ARG A 661 0.21 12.66 -19.81
C ARG A 661 0.50 13.94 -19.03
N ASP A 662 1.23 13.85 -17.92
CA ASP A 662 1.54 15.00 -17.07
C ASP A 662 2.62 15.86 -17.74
N LEU A 663 3.63 15.21 -18.32
CA LEU A 663 4.65 15.87 -19.14
C LEU A 663 4.03 16.55 -20.35
N PHE A 664 3.13 15.86 -21.05
CA PHE A 664 2.44 16.42 -22.20
C PHE A 664 1.54 17.58 -21.80
N ASN A 665 0.76 17.46 -20.72
CA ASN A 665 -0.10 18.51 -20.18
C ASN A 665 0.69 19.78 -19.85
N ASN A 666 1.77 19.64 -19.07
CA ASN A 666 2.63 20.75 -18.68
C ASN A 666 3.23 21.44 -19.91
N TYR A 667 3.70 20.66 -20.88
CA TYR A 667 4.29 21.18 -22.11
C TYR A 667 3.30 21.94 -22.99
N VAL A 668 2.08 21.42 -23.19
CA VAL A 668 1.06 22.15 -23.98
C VAL A 668 0.54 23.38 -23.25
N LYS A 669 0.45 23.31 -21.92
CA LYS A 669 0.06 24.44 -21.06
C LYS A 669 1.07 25.58 -21.10
N GLU A 670 2.36 25.27 -21.10
CA GLU A 670 3.43 26.26 -21.26
C GLU A 670 3.37 26.94 -22.64
N LYS A 671 3.11 26.18 -23.71
CA LYS A 671 2.98 26.74 -25.06
C LYS A 671 1.73 27.59 -25.24
N GLY A 672 0.62 27.24 -24.58
CA GLY A 672 -0.69 27.89 -24.67
C GLY A 672 -1.42 27.68 -26.00
N GLU A 673 -0.70 27.57 -27.12
CA GLU A 673 -1.23 27.25 -28.45
C GLU A 673 -0.39 26.13 -29.07
N ILE A 674 -1.06 25.12 -29.65
CA ILE A 674 -0.43 23.97 -30.30
C ILE A 674 -0.95 23.80 -31.73
N THR A 675 -0.05 23.47 -32.66
CA THR A 675 -0.38 23.28 -34.08
C THR A 675 0.07 21.89 -34.53
N PRO A 676 -0.77 21.13 -35.24
CA PRO A 676 -0.35 19.88 -35.85
C PRO A 676 0.76 20.12 -36.90
N VAL A 677 1.95 19.54 -36.70
CA VAL A 677 3.07 19.64 -37.64
C VAL A 677 3.59 18.23 -37.98
N ILE A 678 3.69 17.96 -39.29
CA ILE A 678 4.44 16.82 -39.86
C ILE A 678 5.74 17.38 -40.41
N GLU A 679 6.87 16.92 -39.87
CA GLU A 679 8.19 17.48 -40.12
C GLU A 679 9.04 16.61 -41.05
N GLY A 680 8.52 15.44 -41.44
CA GLY A 680 9.29 14.44 -42.19
C GLY A 680 10.22 13.65 -41.27
N ARG A 681 9.83 13.46 -40.01
CA ARG A 681 10.54 12.59 -39.05
C ARG A 681 10.52 11.13 -39.52
N ILE A 682 9.50 10.73 -40.28
CA ILE A 682 9.36 9.35 -40.78
C ILE A 682 9.09 9.36 -42.29
N GLU A 683 10.03 8.84 -43.09
CA GLU A 683 9.89 8.74 -44.54
C GLU A 683 9.73 7.27 -45.00
N ILE A 684 8.65 6.97 -45.73
CA ILE A 684 8.35 5.63 -46.24
C ILE A 684 8.58 5.57 -47.74
N ILE A 685 9.53 4.73 -48.16
CA ILE A 685 9.76 4.38 -49.56
C ILE A 685 8.93 3.14 -49.90
N ASN A 686 8.34 3.11 -51.09
CA ASN A 686 7.47 2.03 -51.57
C ASN A 686 6.38 1.63 -50.53
N PRO A 687 5.53 2.57 -50.09
CA PRO A 687 4.51 2.31 -49.08
C PRO A 687 3.57 1.19 -49.53
N GLN A 688 3.14 0.37 -48.58
CA GLN A 688 2.23 -0.74 -48.82
C GLN A 688 0.84 -0.38 -48.29
N GLU A 689 -0.20 -0.70 -49.05
CA GLU A 689 -1.57 -0.56 -48.57
C GLU A 689 -1.93 -1.71 -47.63
N ASN A 690 -2.56 -1.40 -46.50
CA ASN A 690 -3.07 -2.41 -45.60
C ASN A 690 -4.34 -3.05 -46.20
N ASN A 691 -4.19 -4.24 -46.79
CA ASN A 691 -5.29 -4.98 -47.44
C ASN A 691 -6.18 -5.78 -46.46
N SER A 692 -6.05 -5.55 -45.14
CA SER A 692 -6.99 -6.12 -44.18
C SER A 692 -8.36 -5.46 -44.36
N LYS A 693 -9.27 -6.18 -45.03
CA LYS A 693 -10.69 -5.84 -45.10
C LYS A 693 -11.19 -5.55 -43.68
N ILE A 694 -11.82 -4.40 -43.52
CA ILE A 694 -12.72 -4.08 -42.42
C ILE A 694 -13.70 -5.27 -42.31
N GLY A 695 -13.54 -6.08 -41.28
CA GLY A 695 -14.36 -7.24 -40.95
C GLY A 695 -15.03 -7.02 -39.62
#